data_AF-A0A561R2R6-F1
#
_entry.id   AF-A0A561R2R6-F1
#
_cell.length_a   1.000
_cell.length_b   1.000
_cell.length_c   1.000
_cell.angle_alpha   90.00
_cell.angle_beta   90.00
_cell.angle_gamma   90.00
#
_symmetry.space_group_name_H-M   'P 1'
#
loop_
_entity.id
_entity.type
_entity.pdbx_description
1 polymer ?
#
loop_
_entity_poly.entity_id
_entity_poly.type
_entity_poly.pdbx_seq_one_letter_code
_entity_poly.pdbx_strand_id
1 'polypeptide(L)'
;MIELFLILLTIFLIASQRKLSSRVSSLEKELAAVRKDLQNSPTVLAQAGEAEETSPVARVDGPEAATAAMAADAGTTQSDLPPGETNSAPEPSFTFDTSPAREGLTRENLESYLGARWPVWVGGVALALGGVFLVRYSIEAGLLGPGTRLALAVLFGLVLAAAGEFIRRRGMPNMPPAYSNAYSHAMIPGALTAAAAVTLMGAAYAAYGIYGFIGPTTAFGLLALVSFATIALSLLHGQALAGLGLLGSMVTPALVATGHPYAPGLFTFLAISWAAVNAASRKPRWTVVPMLANIGIGFWTIAYTLGVGMFDPLPPALTLIVMLAGTIFFWPGATYGAKRAAKPGWPALLNRPPKKITLSAAITTVFSAFAFLLVPTQASIDPLFASAAVIAALAAFGASRIYAVWPALIAAAGAVGIISMTAFTWLDYIAPTPIVGSNSPILTFTHEIATFLLLGAIFTLLGAAFLRKFRATETEFSILWSVLMSGVPVTLGFISFLNFGTFSRDWTHGLYGLALGFVLIGLADWLFRTSPEKEGKIDWPANLAVAGSFAALTLSLHTLTNGIVTTILVSALGFAYLMAGRIRTWPALPWMMAAATLVVFGRIAWQPTIIGPNSLGTTPFFNALLPGYGIPTLLAIIAAFLLRNSPDFRLRNILQALASLAALMTIAVLVRHAMNGGVLDSRTPTLGEQSIYTLVTIGFSGVLMTLDLKSPSPVFRWGSMLAGAIATLNVLSLHVFALNPFFSGERTGSWPFLNLLLIGYLLPALAYGLVAYLARTRRPPPYVAMLAVAGAVLGFLWATLSVRRFFQGEYIASWKGFMEAETYAYSVTWLLIGVGLLVLGSRLNAKSLRLASAVLVLVAVVKVFLIDMSNLEGILRALSFIGLGGVLIGIGLFYQRILVNKGGKTANADSRPDPKEDTP
;
A
#
# COMPACT_ATOMS: atom_id res chain seq x y z
N MET A 1 10.26 8.50 13.79
CA MET A 1 9.79 8.07 12.45
C MET A 1 8.89 6.84 12.49
N ILE A 2 9.29 5.76 13.19
CA ILE A 2 8.52 4.51 13.28
C ILE A 2 7.05 4.76 13.67
N GLU A 3 6.80 5.57 14.70
CA GLU A 3 5.43 5.91 15.15
C GLU A 3 4.59 6.59 14.06
N LEU A 4 5.16 7.51 13.29
CA LEU A 4 4.45 8.25 12.24
C LEU A 4 4.16 7.33 11.03
N PHE A 5 5.07 6.41 10.73
CA PHE A 5 4.84 5.33 9.77
C PHE A 5 3.78 4.34 10.27
N LEU A 6 3.80 3.95 11.55
CA LEU A 6 2.78 3.10 12.18
C LEU A 6 1.40 3.77 12.20
N ILE A 7 1.32 5.07 12.48
CA ILE A 7 0.07 5.85 12.42
C ILE A 7 -0.47 5.87 10.98
N LEU A 8 0.38 6.16 9.98
CA LEU A 8 -0.02 6.14 8.57
C LEU A 8 -0.43 4.73 8.09
N LEU A 9 0.30 3.69 8.50
CA LEU A 9 -0.02 2.30 8.23
C LEU A 9 -1.34 1.89 8.89
N THR A 10 -1.59 2.33 10.13
CA THR A 10 -2.83 2.06 10.87
C THR A 10 -4.02 2.78 10.23
N ILE A 11 -3.87 4.05 9.82
CA ILE A 11 -4.89 4.79 9.06
C ILE A 11 -5.17 4.09 7.72
N PHE A 12 -4.13 3.63 7.02
CA PHE A 12 -4.28 2.88 5.77
C PHE A 12 -4.96 1.53 5.98
N LEU A 13 -4.62 0.78 7.03
CA LEU A 13 -5.25 -0.48 7.40
C LEU A 13 -6.71 -0.28 7.79
N ILE A 14 -7.05 0.74 8.58
CA ILE A 14 -8.44 1.09 8.94
C ILE A 14 -9.24 1.51 7.69
N ALA A 15 -8.66 2.32 6.79
CA ALA A 15 -9.31 2.70 5.53
C ALA A 15 -9.53 1.49 4.60
N SER A 16 -8.54 0.59 4.52
CA SER A 16 -8.62 -0.65 3.76
C SER A 16 -9.66 -1.60 4.35
N GLN A 17 -9.67 -1.79 5.68
CA GLN A 17 -10.65 -2.61 6.41
C GLN A 17 -12.07 -2.07 6.24
N ARG A 18 -12.28 -0.75 6.34
CA ARG A 18 -13.59 -0.12 6.08
C ARG A 18 -14.05 -0.37 4.64
N LYS A 19 -13.14 -0.28 3.67
CA LYS A 19 -13.44 -0.56 2.25
C LYS A 19 -13.72 -2.05 1.99
N LEU A 20 -13.03 -2.94 2.70
CA LEU A 20 -13.26 -4.39 2.64
C LEU A 20 -14.61 -4.74 3.27
N SER A 21 -14.91 -4.20 4.45
CA SER A 21 -16.19 -4.36 5.17
C SER A 21 -17.38 -3.81 4.38
N SER A 22 -17.25 -2.66 3.71
CA SER A 22 -18.29 -2.16 2.80
C SER A 22 -18.49 -3.06 1.57
N ARG A 23 -17.45 -3.77 1.12
CA ARG A 23 -17.53 -4.71 -0.01
C ARG A 23 -18.10 -6.06 0.42
N VAL A 24 -17.79 -6.53 1.62
CA VAL A 24 -18.39 -7.74 2.21
C VAL A 24 -19.87 -7.50 2.47
N SER A 25 -20.26 -6.40 3.12
CA SER A 25 -21.67 -6.08 3.36
C SER A 25 -22.48 -5.80 2.07
N SER A 26 -21.86 -5.34 0.98
CA SER A 26 -22.54 -5.28 -0.32
C SER A 26 -22.75 -6.68 -0.92
N LEU A 27 -21.73 -7.55 -0.85
CA LEU A 27 -21.82 -8.95 -1.31
C LEU A 27 -22.80 -9.78 -0.47
N GLU A 28 -22.88 -9.55 0.84
CA GLU A 28 -23.87 -10.18 1.72
C GLU A 28 -25.30 -9.75 1.36
N LYS A 29 -25.50 -8.48 0.98
CA LYS A 29 -26.79 -7.98 0.49
C LYS A 29 -27.15 -8.56 -0.88
N GLU A 30 -26.20 -8.62 -1.81
CA GLU A 30 -26.38 -9.28 -3.11
C GLU A 30 -26.70 -10.77 -2.94
N LEU A 31 -25.99 -11.47 -2.05
CA LEU A 31 -26.20 -12.90 -1.77
C LEU A 31 -27.51 -13.16 -1.01
N ALA A 32 -27.93 -12.25 -0.13
CA ALA A 32 -29.25 -12.29 0.50
C ALA A 32 -30.39 -12.02 -0.51
N ALA A 33 -30.20 -11.11 -1.46
CA ALA A 33 -31.14 -10.88 -2.55
C ALA A 33 -31.26 -12.11 -3.46
N VAL A 34 -30.13 -12.65 -3.96
CA VAL A 34 -30.11 -13.87 -4.78
C VAL A 34 -30.69 -15.07 -4.03
N ARG A 35 -30.43 -15.22 -2.73
CA ARG A 35 -31.04 -16.27 -1.90
C ARG A 35 -32.55 -16.09 -1.75
N LYS A 36 -33.02 -14.84 -1.64
CA LYS A 36 -34.46 -14.52 -1.57
C LYS A 36 -35.14 -14.77 -2.92
N ASP A 37 -34.50 -14.46 -4.04
CA ASP A 37 -35.01 -14.74 -5.38
C ASP A 37 -35.07 -16.25 -5.68
N LEU A 38 -34.07 -17.01 -5.20
CA LEU A 38 -34.08 -18.48 -5.23
C LEU A 38 -35.17 -19.09 -4.33
N GLN A 39 -35.48 -18.47 -3.18
CA GLN A 39 -36.57 -18.92 -2.30
C GLN A 39 -37.97 -18.52 -2.82
N ASN A 40 -38.06 -17.45 -3.62
CA ASN A 40 -39.29 -16.95 -4.21
C ASN A 40 -39.57 -17.52 -5.62
N SER A 41 -38.69 -18.37 -6.15
CA SER A 41 -38.89 -19.03 -7.45
C SER A 41 -39.58 -20.40 -7.25
N PRO A 42 -40.87 -20.55 -7.57
CA PRO A 42 -41.54 -21.85 -7.47
C PRO A 42 -41.03 -22.83 -8.54
N THR A 43 -40.79 -24.05 -8.08
CA THR A 43 -40.39 -25.27 -8.78
C THR A 43 -40.97 -25.46 -10.19
N VAL A 44 -40.11 -25.57 -11.21
CA VAL A 44 -40.45 -26.07 -12.57
C VAL A 44 -39.76 -27.44 -12.83
N LEU A 45 -39.61 -28.26 -11.80
CA LEU A 45 -38.98 -29.59 -11.85
C LEU A 45 -39.91 -30.72 -11.39
N ALA A 46 -41.22 -30.56 -11.62
CA ALA A 46 -42.22 -31.56 -11.23
C ALA A 46 -43.43 -31.59 -12.18
N GLN A 47 -43.22 -31.77 -13.48
CA GLN A 47 -44.20 -32.33 -14.45
C GLN A 47 -43.56 -32.48 -15.84
N ALA A 48 -43.14 -33.70 -16.19
CA ALA A 48 -42.91 -34.19 -17.57
C ALA A 48 -42.37 -35.64 -17.51
N GLY A 49 -43.21 -36.56 -17.02
CA GLY A 49 -43.00 -37.99 -17.15
C GLY A 49 -44.29 -38.61 -17.70
N GLU A 50 -44.14 -39.59 -18.60
CA GLU A 50 -45.18 -40.39 -19.27
C GLU A 50 -45.94 -39.73 -20.45
N ALA A 51 -45.68 -40.33 -21.64
CA ALA A 51 -46.58 -40.59 -22.78
C ALA A 51 -47.32 -39.42 -23.50
N GLU A 52 -47.61 -39.46 -24.80
CA GLU A 52 -47.17 -40.33 -25.91
C GLU A 52 -47.49 -39.63 -27.26
N GLU A 53 -47.00 -40.18 -28.38
CA GLU A 53 -47.56 -40.11 -29.74
C GLU A 53 -47.84 -38.77 -30.50
N THR A 54 -47.27 -38.71 -31.72
CA THR A 54 -47.83 -38.14 -32.97
C THR A 54 -48.01 -36.62 -33.19
N SER A 55 -47.13 -36.07 -34.04
CA SER A 55 -47.48 -35.11 -35.12
C SER A 55 -48.36 -35.80 -36.20
N PRO A 56 -49.08 -35.12 -37.14
CA PRO A 56 -48.66 -33.88 -37.84
C PRO A 56 -49.76 -32.92 -38.42
N VAL A 57 -49.32 -31.93 -39.23
CA VAL A 57 -50.08 -31.06 -40.19
C VAL A 57 -51.11 -30.07 -39.55
N ALA A 58 -51.46 -28.88 -40.08
CA ALA A 58 -51.13 -28.19 -41.33
C ALA A 58 -51.31 -26.65 -41.25
N ARG A 59 -50.67 -25.91 -42.18
CA ARG A 59 -51.16 -24.73 -42.96
C ARG A 59 -51.71 -23.47 -42.23
N VAL A 60 -51.06 -22.30 -42.42
CA VAL A 60 -51.36 -21.22 -43.43
C VAL A 60 -52.43 -20.24 -42.88
N ASP A 61 -52.27 -18.92 -42.86
CA ASP A 61 -52.02 -17.96 -43.97
C ASP A 61 -51.20 -16.71 -43.56
N GLY A 62 -50.60 -16.05 -44.56
CA GLY A 62 -50.25 -14.60 -44.50
C GLY A 62 -51.41 -13.76 -45.07
N PRO A 63 -51.43 -12.43 -44.86
CA PRO A 63 -50.79 -11.49 -45.81
C PRO A 63 -50.06 -10.34 -45.07
N GLU A 64 -49.40 -9.35 -45.68
CA GLU A 64 -48.76 -9.09 -46.99
C GLU A 64 -48.60 -7.55 -47.08
N ALA A 65 -47.41 -7.06 -47.45
CA ALA A 65 -47.11 -5.70 -47.94
C ALA A 65 -47.44 -4.48 -46.99
N ALA A 66 -46.90 -3.27 -47.21
CA ALA A 66 -46.18 -2.74 -48.36
C ALA A 66 -45.13 -1.64 -48.00
N THR A 67 -44.02 -1.63 -48.75
CA THR A 67 -43.22 -0.50 -49.33
C THR A 67 -43.29 0.94 -48.76
N ALA A 68 -42.26 1.82 -48.86
CA ALA A 68 -40.91 1.86 -49.48
C ALA A 68 -40.00 2.84 -48.66
N ALA A 69 -38.81 3.38 -49.04
CA ALA A 69 -37.94 3.37 -50.24
C ALA A 69 -36.46 3.65 -49.79
N MET A 70 -35.40 3.16 -50.45
CA MET A 70 -34.56 3.76 -51.52
C MET A 70 -33.90 5.13 -51.21
N ALA A 71 -32.62 5.41 -51.54
CA ALA A 71 -31.54 4.69 -52.27
C ALA A 71 -30.14 5.10 -51.69
N ALA A 72 -28.93 4.70 -52.16
CA ALA A 72 -28.42 3.94 -53.31
C ALA A 72 -27.02 3.35 -52.94
N ASP A 73 -26.65 2.12 -53.35
CA ASP A 73 -25.68 1.76 -54.43
C ASP A 73 -24.18 1.75 -53.95
N ALA A 74 -23.24 0.88 -54.37
CA ALA A 74 -23.20 -0.09 -55.48
C ALA A 74 -22.30 -1.33 -55.22
N GLY A 75 -22.43 -2.38 -56.04
CA GLY A 75 -21.32 -3.32 -56.35
C GLY A 75 -21.60 -4.83 -56.22
N THR A 76 -22.04 -5.50 -57.30
CA THR A 76 -22.08 -6.99 -57.43
C THR A 76 -21.84 -7.46 -58.87
N THR A 77 -21.21 -8.63 -59.01
CA THR A 77 -21.24 -9.59 -60.16
C THR A 77 -20.68 -10.93 -59.61
N GLN A 78 -21.39 -12.07 -59.60
CA GLN A 78 -21.74 -13.02 -60.69
C GLN A 78 -20.51 -13.58 -61.44
N SER A 79 -20.43 -14.85 -61.89
CA SER A 79 -21.28 -16.07 -61.77
C SER A 79 -20.46 -17.28 -62.31
N ASP A 80 -20.89 -18.55 -62.05
CA ASP A 80 -21.00 -19.65 -63.06
C ASP A 80 -20.81 -21.11 -62.55
N LEU A 81 -21.64 -22.02 -63.07
CA LEU A 81 -21.78 -23.48 -62.86
C LEU A 81 -22.60 -24.09 -64.04
N PRO A 82 -22.70 -25.43 -64.25
CA PRO A 82 -21.80 -26.56 -63.90
C PRO A 82 -21.28 -27.24 -65.23
N PRO A 83 -21.77 -28.36 -65.84
CA PRO A 83 -22.44 -29.62 -65.42
C PRO A 83 -21.65 -30.94 -65.75
N GLY A 84 -22.15 -32.09 -65.27
CA GLY A 84 -21.83 -33.47 -65.76
C GLY A 84 -20.57 -34.16 -65.17
N GLU A 85 -20.55 -35.47 -64.88
CA GLU A 85 -21.59 -36.51 -64.96
C GLU A 85 -21.29 -37.70 -63.98
N THR A 86 -22.31 -38.53 -63.78
CA THR A 86 -22.43 -39.69 -62.86
C THR A 86 -21.32 -40.77 -62.88
N ASN A 87 -20.88 -41.25 -61.71
CA ASN A 87 -21.22 -42.59 -61.15
C ASN A 87 -20.28 -43.09 -60.03
N SER A 88 -20.87 -43.78 -59.02
CA SER A 88 -20.37 -44.94 -58.25
C SER A 88 -20.52 -44.82 -56.72
N ALA A 89 -21.30 -45.77 -56.17
CA ALA A 89 -21.39 -46.35 -54.81
C ALA A 89 -20.91 -45.56 -53.54
N PRO A 90 -21.66 -45.66 -52.41
CA PRO A 90 -21.26 -45.07 -51.15
C PRO A 90 -20.26 -45.94 -50.36
N GLU A 91 -19.06 -45.42 -50.08
CA GLU A 91 -18.22 -45.90 -48.98
C GLU A 91 -18.15 -44.86 -47.84
N PRO A 92 -18.13 -45.30 -46.56
CA PRO A 92 -18.21 -44.40 -45.41
C PRO A 92 -16.87 -43.72 -45.12
N SER A 93 -16.70 -42.49 -45.60
CA SER A 93 -15.56 -41.64 -45.24
C SER A 93 -15.69 -41.15 -43.80
N PHE A 94 -14.97 -41.81 -42.88
CA PHE A 94 -14.81 -41.37 -41.50
C PHE A 94 -14.07 -40.01 -41.44
N THR A 95 -14.81 -38.91 -41.37
CA THR A 95 -14.28 -37.61 -40.94
C THR A 95 -14.35 -37.50 -39.42
N PHE A 96 -13.19 -37.60 -38.76
CA PHE A 96 -13.07 -37.39 -37.32
C PHE A 96 -13.27 -35.93 -36.95
N ASP A 97 -14.47 -35.60 -36.45
CA ASP A 97 -14.72 -34.35 -35.72
C ASP A 97 -13.88 -34.33 -34.43
N THR A 98 -12.67 -33.78 -34.53
CA THR A 98 -11.77 -33.57 -33.38
C THR A 98 -11.99 -32.19 -32.77
N SER A 99 -13.25 -31.88 -32.47
CA SER A 99 -13.58 -30.85 -31.49
C SER A 99 -13.33 -31.44 -30.10
N PRO A 100 -12.30 -30.98 -29.33
CA PRO A 100 -12.06 -31.52 -28.00
C PRO A 100 -13.21 -31.08 -27.09
N ALA A 101 -14.12 -32.02 -26.81
CA ALA A 101 -15.16 -31.87 -25.82
C ALA A 101 -14.52 -31.33 -24.53
N ARG A 102 -15.04 -30.21 -24.03
CA ARG A 102 -14.61 -29.64 -22.76
C ARG A 102 -15.08 -30.58 -21.65
N GLU A 103 -14.24 -31.53 -21.26
CA GLU A 103 -14.37 -32.22 -19.99
C GLU A 103 -14.40 -31.16 -18.89
N GLY A 104 -15.61 -30.92 -18.36
CA GLY A 104 -15.77 -30.11 -17.17
C GLY A 104 -15.07 -30.81 -16.03
N LEU A 105 -14.08 -30.13 -15.42
CA LEU A 105 -13.46 -30.56 -14.17
C LEU A 105 -14.54 -30.58 -13.06
N THR A 106 -15.25 -31.69 -12.95
CA THR A 106 -16.04 -32.03 -11.77
C THR A 106 -15.13 -31.95 -10.56
N ARG A 107 -15.50 -31.12 -9.58
CA ARG A 107 -14.85 -31.16 -8.28
C ARG A 107 -15.13 -32.54 -7.69
N GLU A 108 -14.09 -33.33 -7.45
CA GLU A 108 -14.23 -34.57 -6.69
C GLU A 108 -14.79 -34.23 -5.31
N ASN A 109 -16.01 -34.70 -5.02
CA ASN A 109 -16.62 -34.54 -3.70
C ASN A 109 -15.84 -35.36 -2.67
N LEU A 110 -15.61 -34.79 -1.48
CA LEU A 110 -15.04 -35.52 -0.33
C LEU A 110 -15.83 -36.79 0.01
N GLU A 111 -17.10 -36.81 -0.33
CA GLU A 111 -18.06 -37.90 -0.19
C GLU A 111 -17.67 -39.16 -1.00
N SER A 112 -17.16 -39.02 -2.23
CA SER A 112 -16.66 -40.18 -3.00
C SER A 112 -15.30 -40.68 -2.50
N TYR A 113 -14.50 -39.79 -1.90
CA TYR A 113 -13.21 -40.12 -1.30
C TYR A 113 -13.37 -40.90 0.02
N LEU A 114 -14.36 -40.56 0.84
CA LEU A 114 -14.70 -41.30 2.07
C LEU A 114 -15.45 -42.61 1.77
N GLY A 115 -16.45 -42.58 0.89
CA GLY A 115 -17.40 -43.70 0.71
C GLY A 115 -16.77 -44.99 0.17
N ALA A 116 -15.84 -44.91 -0.77
CA ALA A 116 -15.34 -46.08 -1.50
C ALA A 116 -13.96 -46.61 -1.06
N ARG A 117 -13.17 -45.83 -0.30
CA ARG A 117 -11.73 -46.11 -0.10
C ARG A 117 -11.35 -46.51 1.33
N TRP A 118 -12.15 -46.12 2.32
CA TRP A 118 -11.80 -46.33 3.74
C TRP A 118 -11.69 -47.81 4.17
N PRO A 119 -12.51 -48.78 3.68
CA PRO A 119 -12.43 -50.16 4.17
C PRO A 119 -11.14 -50.87 3.76
N VAL A 120 -10.60 -50.56 2.58
CA VAL A 120 -9.34 -51.12 2.08
C VAL A 120 -8.15 -50.53 2.85
N TRP A 121 -8.19 -49.23 3.17
CA TRP A 121 -7.18 -48.60 4.02
C TRP A 121 -7.23 -49.13 5.46
N VAL A 122 -8.42 -49.27 6.05
CA VAL A 122 -8.57 -49.84 7.41
C VAL A 122 -8.21 -51.31 7.46
N GLY A 123 -8.58 -52.11 6.44
CA GLY A 123 -8.13 -53.50 6.32
C GLY A 123 -6.61 -53.60 6.17
N GLY A 124 -5.99 -52.75 5.34
CA GLY A 124 -4.53 -52.68 5.19
C GLY A 124 -3.81 -52.25 6.47
N VAL A 125 -4.35 -51.26 7.19
CA VAL A 125 -3.82 -50.81 8.50
C VAL A 125 -4.02 -51.87 9.58
N ALA A 126 -5.17 -52.55 9.62
CA ALA A 126 -5.42 -53.64 10.57
C ALA A 126 -4.49 -54.85 10.32
N LEU A 127 -4.24 -55.20 9.05
CA LEU A 127 -3.33 -56.29 8.69
C LEU A 127 -1.86 -55.90 8.96
N ALA A 128 -1.48 -54.65 8.70
CA ALA A 128 -0.17 -54.11 9.08
C ALA A 128 0.03 -54.09 10.62
N LEU A 129 -0.97 -53.65 11.39
CA LEU A 129 -0.94 -53.68 12.85
C LEU A 129 -0.89 -55.12 13.38
N GLY A 130 -1.66 -56.05 12.80
CA GLY A 130 -1.60 -57.47 13.13
C GLY A 130 -0.21 -58.06 12.89
N GLY A 131 0.43 -57.71 11.77
CA GLY A 131 1.83 -58.06 11.50
C GLY A 131 2.80 -57.45 12.51
N VAL A 132 2.63 -56.18 12.90
CA VAL A 132 3.44 -55.52 13.94
C VAL A 132 3.26 -56.18 15.30
N PHE A 133 2.04 -56.58 15.68
CA PHE A 133 1.79 -57.31 16.92
C PHE A 133 2.36 -58.73 16.89
N LEU A 134 2.29 -59.44 15.77
CA LEU A 134 2.91 -60.77 15.61
C LEU A 134 4.44 -60.68 15.73
N VAL A 135 5.05 -59.68 15.08
CA VAL A 135 6.48 -59.39 15.21
C VAL A 135 6.81 -59.02 16.65
N ARG A 136 6.04 -58.13 17.30
CA ARG A 136 6.23 -57.76 18.70
C ARG A 136 6.15 -58.97 19.65
N TYR A 137 5.19 -59.88 19.44
CA TYR A 137 5.09 -61.12 20.20
C TYR A 137 6.34 -62.01 19.99
N SER A 138 6.84 -62.15 18.76
CA SER A 138 8.10 -62.88 18.50
C SER A 138 9.35 -62.20 19.07
N ILE A 139 9.30 -60.89 19.30
CA ILE A 139 10.33 -60.09 19.98
C ILE A 139 10.30 -60.37 21.49
N GLU A 140 9.11 -60.31 22.10
CA GLU A 140 8.88 -60.53 23.53
C GLU A 140 9.11 -62.00 23.93
N ALA A 141 8.81 -62.95 23.04
CA ALA A 141 9.11 -64.38 23.20
C ALA A 141 10.57 -64.77 22.89
N GLY A 142 11.44 -63.81 22.51
CA GLY A 142 12.86 -64.06 22.23
C GLY A 142 13.18 -64.86 20.96
N LEU A 143 12.17 -65.24 20.16
CA LEU A 143 12.29 -66.17 19.03
C LEU A 143 13.09 -65.61 17.85
N LEU A 144 13.12 -64.29 17.66
CA LEU A 144 13.89 -63.63 16.59
C LEU A 144 14.95 -62.71 17.17
N GLY A 145 16.22 -62.94 16.81
CA GLY A 145 17.33 -62.05 17.16
C GLY A 145 17.29 -60.72 16.37
N PRO A 146 17.92 -59.64 16.86
CA PRO A 146 17.92 -58.31 16.22
C PRO A 146 18.30 -58.30 14.73
N GLY A 147 19.33 -59.07 14.33
CA GLY A 147 19.75 -59.19 12.94
C GLY A 147 18.68 -59.83 12.05
N THR A 148 18.01 -60.88 12.51
CA THR A 148 16.94 -61.55 11.76
C THR A 148 15.72 -60.64 11.57
N ARG A 149 15.37 -59.82 12.58
CA ARG A 149 14.30 -58.81 12.47
C ARG A 149 14.60 -57.80 11.36
N LEU A 150 15.84 -57.31 11.30
CA LEU A 150 16.30 -56.39 10.25
C LEU A 150 16.31 -57.05 8.87
N ALA A 151 16.82 -58.28 8.75
CA ALA A 151 16.82 -59.03 7.49
C ALA A 151 15.40 -59.24 6.96
N LEU A 152 14.44 -59.60 7.82
CA LEU A 152 13.03 -59.74 7.46
C LEU A 152 12.39 -58.40 7.09
N ALA A 153 12.70 -57.30 7.77
CA ALA A 153 12.20 -55.97 7.42
C ALA A 153 12.73 -55.49 6.05
N VAL A 154 14.02 -55.71 5.76
CA VAL A 154 14.62 -55.42 4.46
C VAL A 154 14.00 -56.29 3.36
N LEU A 155 13.88 -57.61 3.60
CA LEU A 155 13.24 -58.54 2.67
C LEU A 155 11.79 -58.12 2.36
N PHE A 156 11.01 -57.78 3.39
CA PHE A 156 9.64 -57.32 3.25
C PHE A 156 9.55 -56.01 2.45
N GLY A 157 10.42 -55.04 2.72
CA GLY A 157 10.52 -53.80 1.94
C GLY A 157 10.86 -54.05 0.47
N LEU A 158 11.80 -54.96 0.18
CA LEU A 158 12.15 -55.37 -1.18
C LEU A 158 11.01 -56.12 -1.89
N VAL A 159 10.27 -56.98 -1.18
CA VAL A 159 9.09 -57.68 -1.70
C VAL A 159 7.97 -56.68 -2.02
N LEU A 160 7.73 -55.68 -1.17
CA LEU A 160 6.75 -54.61 -1.46
C LEU A 160 7.15 -53.78 -2.68
N ALA A 161 8.44 -53.43 -2.83
CA ALA A 161 8.94 -52.72 -4.01
C ALA A 161 8.78 -53.56 -5.28
N ALA A 162 9.14 -54.85 -5.22
CA ALA A 162 8.98 -55.79 -6.33
C ALA A 162 7.51 -55.99 -6.70
N ALA A 163 6.60 -56.11 -5.72
CA ALA A 163 5.16 -56.21 -5.94
C ALA A 163 4.58 -54.94 -6.57
N GLY A 164 4.99 -53.75 -6.09
CA GLY A 164 4.60 -52.46 -6.68
C GLY A 164 5.00 -52.35 -8.15
N GLU A 165 6.26 -52.68 -8.48
CA GLU A 165 6.77 -52.65 -9.86
C GLU A 165 6.14 -53.76 -10.74
N PHE A 166 5.90 -54.95 -10.19
CA PHE A 166 5.27 -56.08 -10.90
C PHE A 166 3.82 -55.76 -11.27
N ILE A 167 3.03 -55.23 -10.33
CA ILE A 167 1.65 -54.80 -10.60
C ILE A 167 1.64 -53.63 -11.60
N ARG A 168 2.61 -52.70 -11.51
CA ARG A 168 2.76 -51.62 -12.51
C ARG A 168 3.06 -52.16 -13.92
N ARG A 169 3.94 -53.17 -14.05
CA ARG A 169 4.29 -53.79 -15.34
C ARG A 169 3.18 -54.69 -15.90
N ARG A 170 2.38 -55.31 -15.04
CA ARG A 170 1.26 -56.20 -15.42
C ARG A 170 -0.10 -55.48 -15.52
N GLY A 171 -0.14 -54.16 -15.66
CA GLY A 171 -1.36 -53.43 -16.00
C GLY A 171 -1.98 -54.00 -17.27
N MET A 172 -3.08 -54.75 -17.13
CA MET A 172 -3.55 -55.69 -18.15
C MET A 172 -4.12 -54.96 -19.38
N PRO A 173 -3.63 -55.20 -20.60
CA PRO A 173 -4.14 -54.54 -21.82
C PRO A 173 -5.59 -54.89 -22.18
N ASN A 174 -6.14 -55.97 -21.63
CA ASN A 174 -7.39 -56.60 -22.10
C ASN A 174 -8.59 -56.41 -21.14
N MET A 175 -8.59 -55.39 -20.26
CA MET A 175 -9.66 -55.17 -19.29
C MET A 175 -10.59 -54.01 -19.74
N PRO A 176 -11.93 -54.13 -19.62
CA PRO A 176 -12.86 -53.10 -20.10
C PRO A 176 -12.61 -51.71 -19.49
N PRO A 177 -12.82 -50.61 -20.24
CA PRO A 177 -12.39 -49.25 -19.86
C PRO A 177 -13.01 -48.72 -18.55
N ALA A 178 -14.14 -49.28 -18.10
CA ALA A 178 -14.73 -48.95 -16.80
C ALA A 178 -13.87 -49.41 -15.60
N TYR A 179 -13.20 -50.55 -15.69
CA TYR A 179 -12.37 -51.09 -14.60
C TYR A 179 -10.95 -50.51 -14.60
N SER A 180 -10.36 -50.27 -15.78
CA SER A 180 -8.99 -49.73 -15.87
C SER A 180 -8.86 -48.33 -15.24
N ASN A 181 -9.90 -47.50 -15.35
CA ASN A 181 -9.97 -46.21 -14.67
C ASN A 181 -10.07 -46.36 -13.13
N ALA A 182 -10.86 -47.31 -12.61
CA ALA A 182 -10.93 -47.53 -11.16
C ALA A 182 -9.57 -47.92 -10.56
N TYR A 183 -8.80 -48.77 -11.24
CA TYR A 183 -7.45 -49.15 -10.80
C TYR A 183 -6.40 -48.04 -10.98
N SER A 184 -6.47 -47.23 -12.04
CA SER A 184 -5.52 -46.12 -12.26
C SER A 184 -5.68 -45.02 -11.19
N HIS A 185 -6.91 -44.74 -10.76
CA HIS A 185 -7.21 -43.77 -9.69
C HIS A 185 -6.93 -44.28 -8.26
N ALA A 186 -6.66 -45.58 -8.07
CA ALA A 186 -6.41 -46.18 -6.75
C ALA A 186 -4.93 -46.12 -6.28
N MET A 187 -3.99 -45.75 -7.16
CA MET A 187 -2.55 -45.61 -6.85
C MET A 187 -1.86 -46.83 -6.19
N ILE A 188 -2.43 -48.03 -6.27
CA ILE A 188 -1.96 -49.25 -5.56
C ILE A 188 -0.45 -49.51 -5.76
N PRO A 189 0.13 -49.46 -6.98
CA PRO A 189 1.58 -49.59 -7.16
C PRO A 189 2.39 -48.53 -6.43
N GLY A 190 1.94 -47.27 -6.44
CA GLY A 190 2.61 -46.17 -5.76
C GLY A 190 2.52 -46.27 -4.24
N ALA A 191 1.42 -46.80 -3.70
CA ALA A 191 1.26 -47.07 -2.27
C ALA A 191 2.19 -48.20 -1.78
N LEU A 192 2.33 -49.28 -2.57
CA LEU A 192 3.29 -50.36 -2.27
C LEU A 192 4.74 -49.86 -2.32
N THR A 193 5.10 -49.07 -3.32
CA THR A 193 6.44 -48.46 -3.42
C THR A 193 6.71 -47.44 -2.29
N ALA A 194 5.70 -46.69 -1.86
CA ALA A 194 5.80 -45.80 -0.70
C ALA A 194 5.99 -46.57 0.61
N ALA A 195 5.23 -47.65 0.83
CA ALA A 195 5.38 -48.53 1.98
C ALA A 195 6.78 -49.16 2.00
N ALA A 196 7.25 -49.69 0.87
CA ALA A 196 8.60 -50.22 0.70
C ALA A 196 9.69 -49.19 1.09
N ALA A 197 9.58 -47.96 0.60
CA ALA A 197 10.53 -46.89 0.92
C ALA A 197 10.56 -46.58 2.43
N VAL A 198 9.40 -46.48 3.08
CA VAL A 198 9.31 -46.25 4.54
C VAL A 198 9.87 -47.43 5.33
N THR A 199 9.56 -48.67 4.95
CA THR A 199 10.09 -49.88 5.60
C THR A 199 11.62 -49.95 5.48
N LEU A 200 12.17 -49.71 4.29
CA LEU A 200 13.63 -49.74 4.08
C LEU A 200 14.35 -48.61 4.82
N MET A 201 13.75 -47.42 4.88
CA MET A 201 14.24 -46.29 5.69
C MET A 201 14.26 -46.64 7.18
N GLY A 202 13.16 -47.21 7.69
CA GLY A 202 13.03 -47.65 9.08
C GLY A 202 14.01 -48.76 9.45
N ALA A 203 14.24 -49.72 8.54
CA ALA A 203 15.23 -50.77 8.73
C ALA A 203 16.67 -50.21 8.77
N ALA A 204 17.02 -49.30 7.85
CA ALA A 204 18.34 -48.66 7.85
C ALA A 204 18.57 -47.81 9.12
N TYR A 205 17.56 -47.07 9.59
CA TYR A 205 17.64 -46.35 10.86
C TYR A 205 17.76 -47.30 12.07
N ALA A 206 16.93 -48.35 12.14
CA ALA A 206 16.96 -49.30 13.25
C ALA A 206 18.31 -50.05 13.36
N ALA A 207 18.92 -50.39 12.22
CA ALA A 207 20.27 -50.98 12.19
C ALA A 207 21.34 -50.08 12.82
N TYR A 208 21.16 -48.76 12.73
CA TYR A 208 22.05 -47.76 13.31
C TYR A 208 21.63 -47.36 14.74
N GLY A 209 20.51 -46.65 14.88
CA GLY A 209 20.14 -45.94 16.11
C GLY A 209 19.46 -46.79 17.19
N ILE A 210 19.07 -48.03 16.88
CA ILE A 210 18.45 -48.97 17.85
C ILE A 210 19.38 -50.13 18.15
N TYR A 211 19.97 -50.75 17.13
CA TYR A 211 20.73 -51.99 17.27
C TYR A 211 22.25 -51.85 17.10
N GLY A 212 22.77 -50.70 16.65
CA GLY A 212 24.22 -50.44 16.57
C GLY A 212 25.02 -51.31 15.59
N PHE A 213 24.37 -51.99 14.64
CA PHE A 213 25.02 -52.88 13.68
C PHE A 213 25.82 -52.17 12.59
N ILE A 214 25.51 -50.91 12.29
CA ILE A 214 26.18 -50.12 11.25
C ILE A 214 26.61 -48.75 11.76
N GLY A 215 27.75 -48.25 11.28
CA GLY A 215 28.23 -46.91 11.59
C GLY A 215 27.43 -45.79 10.91
N PRO A 216 27.54 -44.54 11.39
CA PRO A 216 26.75 -43.40 10.91
C PRO A 216 26.92 -43.13 9.40
N THR A 217 28.14 -43.25 8.86
CA THR A 217 28.41 -43.05 7.43
C THR A 217 27.62 -44.02 6.55
N THR A 218 27.58 -45.30 6.93
CA THR A 218 26.82 -46.34 6.21
C THR A 218 25.32 -46.13 6.35
N ALA A 219 24.86 -45.77 7.56
CA ALA A 219 23.46 -45.44 7.81
C ALA A 219 22.97 -44.27 6.95
N PHE A 220 23.72 -43.17 6.93
CA PHE A 220 23.46 -42.00 6.10
C PHE A 220 23.43 -42.36 4.61
N GLY A 221 24.41 -43.15 4.15
CA GLY A 221 24.47 -43.63 2.77
C GLY A 221 23.25 -44.46 2.36
N LEU A 222 22.79 -45.38 3.21
CA LEU A 222 21.60 -46.20 2.95
C LEU A 222 20.30 -45.36 2.96
N LEU A 223 20.12 -44.49 3.95
CA LEU A 223 18.95 -43.60 4.05
C LEU A 223 18.88 -42.63 2.86
N ALA A 224 20.02 -42.07 2.46
CA ALA A 224 20.15 -41.25 1.25
C ALA A 224 19.83 -42.05 -0.02
N LEU A 225 20.37 -43.26 -0.17
CA LEU A 225 20.12 -44.13 -1.33
C LEU A 225 18.62 -44.46 -1.47
N VAL A 226 17.95 -44.86 -0.38
CA VAL A 226 16.50 -45.12 -0.37
C VAL A 226 15.71 -43.86 -0.71
N SER A 227 16.10 -42.70 -0.16
CA SER A 227 15.47 -41.41 -0.46
C SER A 227 15.57 -41.03 -1.95
N PHE A 228 16.77 -41.13 -2.54
CA PHE A 228 17.02 -40.83 -3.95
C PHE A 228 16.36 -41.85 -4.89
N ALA A 229 16.38 -43.14 -4.55
CA ALA A 229 15.64 -44.17 -5.29
C ALA A 229 14.13 -43.88 -5.29
N THR A 230 13.58 -43.41 -4.17
CA THR A 230 12.18 -43.00 -4.04
C THR A 230 11.86 -41.77 -4.90
N ILE A 231 12.76 -40.78 -4.94
CA ILE A 231 12.66 -39.62 -5.86
C ILE A 231 12.72 -40.08 -7.32
N ALA A 232 13.57 -41.04 -7.68
CA ALA A 232 13.65 -41.59 -9.04
C ALA A 232 12.36 -42.35 -9.43
N LEU A 233 11.88 -43.23 -8.56
CA LEU A 233 10.63 -43.99 -8.74
C LEU A 233 9.39 -43.09 -8.83
N SER A 234 9.44 -41.86 -8.31
CA SER A 234 8.35 -40.89 -8.49
C SER A 234 8.05 -40.58 -9.96
N LEU A 235 9.02 -40.70 -10.86
CA LEU A 235 8.81 -40.53 -12.31
C LEU A 235 7.82 -41.56 -12.89
N LEU A 236 7.61 -42.68 -12.19
CA LEU A 236 6.67 -43.75 -12.55
C LEU A 236 5.36 -43.70 -11.75
N HIS A 237 5.39 -43.14 -10.53
CA HIS A 237 4.25 -43.21 -9.58
C HIS A 237 3.62 -41.85 -9.20
N GLY A 238 4.21 -40.72 -9.62
CA GLY A 238 3.67 -39.39 -9.42
C GLY A 238 4.26 -38.59 -8.26
N GLN A 239 3.79 -37.34 -8.12
CA GLN A 239 4.39 -36.32 -7.24
C GLN A 239 4.40 -36.67 -5.74
N ALA A 240 3.47 -37.51 -5.28
CA ALA A 240 3.37 -37.89 -3.86
C ALA A 240 4.63 -38.66 -3.42
N LEU A 241 5.13 -39.57 -4.26
CA LEU A 241 6.33 -40.36 -3.97
C LEU A 241 7.60 -39.49 -4.02
N ALA A 242 7.65 -38.47 -4.89
CA ALA A 242 8.72 -37.47 -4.86
C ALA A 242 8.72 -36.68 -3.55
N GLY A 243 7.54 -36.36 -3.01
CA GLY A 243 7.37 -35.76 -1.69
C GLY A 243 7.88 -36.66 -0.57
N LEU A 244 7.56 -37.96 -0.61
CA LEU A 244 8.04 -38.93 0.38
C LEU A 244 9.56 -39.12 0.34
N GLY A 245 10.15 -39.23 -0.85
CA GLY A 245 11.61 -39.29 -1.01
C GLY A 245 12.32 -38.01 -0.58
N LEU A 246 11.71 -36.83 -0.86
CA LEU A 246 12.17 -35.55 -0.32
C LEU A 246 12.11 -35.53 1.21
N LEU A 247 11.00 -35.91 1.83
CA LEU A 247 10.88 -35.97 3.28
C LEU A 247 11.93 -36.91 3.89
N GLY A 248 12.14 -38.09 3.28
CA GLY A 248 13.24 -39.01 3.64
C GLY A 248 14.60 -38.31 3.61
N SER A 249 14.94 -37.62 2.52
CA SER A 249 16.20 -36.87 2.43
C SER A 249 16.29 -35.73 3.44
N MET A 250 15.20 -35.01 3.73
CA MET A 250 15.22 -33.90 4.68
C MET A 250 15.33 -34.38 6.14
N VAL A 251 14.86 -35.60 6.44
CA VAL A 251 14.92 -36.20 7.79
C VAL A 251 16.23 -36.97 8.01
N THR A 252 16.84 -37.53 6.97
CA THR A 252 18.07 -38.34 7.05
C THR A 252 19.20 -37.70 7.90
N PRO A 253 19.56 -36.40 7.75
CA PRO A 253 20.62 -35.80 8.55
C PRO A 253 20.26 -35.57 10.02
N ALA A 254 18.97 -35.52 10.36
CA ALA A 254 18.52 -35.42 11.75
C ALA A 254 18.53 -36.78 12.47
N LEU A 255 18.42 -37.88 11.72
CA LEU A 255 18.42 -39.24 12.28
C LEU A 255 19.82 -39.80 12.53
N VAL A 256 20.85 -39.31 11.83
CA VAL A 256 22.21 -39.83 11.93
C VAL A 256 23.09 -38.86 12.73
N ALA A 257 23.32 -39.17 14.00
CA ALA A 257 24.23 -38.41 14.85
C ALA A 257 25.69 -38.70 14.50
N THR A 258 26.49 -37.64 14.32
CA THR A 258 27.94 -37.70 14.17
C THR A 258 28.63 -37.00 15.34
N GLY A 259 29.76 -37.53 15.81
CA GLY A 259 30.55 -36.91 16.88
C GLY A 259 31.16 -35.55 16.50
N HIS A 260 31.28 -35.28 15.21
CA HIS A 260 31.66 -33.99 14.64
C HIS A 260 30.63 -33.57 13.59
N PRO A 261 29.80 -32.54 13.85
CA PRO A 261 28.88 -31.98 12.86
C PRO A 261 29.65 -31.31 11.71
N TYR A 262 29.31 -31.65 10.46
CA TYR A 262 29.99 -31.11 9.27
C TYR A 262 29.00 -30.36 8.35
N ALA A 263 28.86 -29.05 8.59
CA ALA A 263 27.89 -28.20 7.89
C ALA A 263 28.06 -28.18 6.35
N PRO A 264 29.27 -28.10 5.75
CA PRO A 264 29.41 -28.15 4.29
C PRO A 264 28.86 -29.44 3.67
N GLY A 265 29.03 -30.59 4.33
CA GLY A 265 28.49 -31.87 3.87
C GLY A 265 26.96 -31.92 3.93
N LEU A 266 26.38 -31.48 5.05
CA LEU A 266 24.93 -31.34 5.22
C LEU A 266 24.33 -30.49 4.09
N PHE A 267 24.85 -29.27 3.92
CA PHE A 267 24.32 -28.32 2.95
C PHE A 267 24.53 -28.75 1.49
N THR A 268 25.64 -29.42 1.18
CA THR A 268 25.86 -30.08 -0.12
C THR A 268 24.82 -31.17 -0.39
N PHE A 269 24.54 -32.04 0.60
CA PHE A 269 23.53 -33.08 0.47
C PHE A 269 22.10 -32.52 0.31
N LEU A 270 21.76 -31.44 1.02
CA LEU A 270 20.48 -30.73 0.85
C LEU A 270 20.37 -30.12 -0.56
N ALA A 271 21.45 -29.53 -1.09
CA ALA A 271 21.49 -29.00 -2.45
C ALA A 271 21.28 -30.10 -3.51
N ILE A 272 21.91 -31.28 -3.35
CA ILE A 272 21.72 -32.45 -4.23
C ILE A 272 20.28 -32.97 -4.13
N SER A 273 19.73 -33.07 -2.92
CA SER A 273 18.34 -33.49 -2.67
C SER A 273 17.33 -32.57 -3.36
N TRP A 274 17.55 -31.25 -3.25
CA TRP A 274 16.78 -30.25 -3.96
C TRP A 274 16.92 -30.35 -5.48
N ALA A 275 18.14 -30.54 -6.00
CA ALA A 275 18.39 -30.68 -7.43
C ALA A 275 17.71 -31.93 -8.01
N ALA A 276 17.75 -33.06 -7.31
CA ALA A 276 17.07 -34.30 -7.70
C ALA A 276 15.55 -34.13 -7.80
N VAL A 277 14.91 -33.49 -6.81
CA VAL A 277 13.48 -33.17 -6.83
C VAL A 277 13.11 -32.24 -7.99
N ASN A 278 13.93 -31.24 -8.27
CA ASN A 278 13.70 -30.31 -9.37
C ASN A 278 13.90 -30.99 -10.74
N ALA A 279 14.85 -31.92 -10.85
CA ALA A 279 15.05 -32.74 -12.04
C ALA A 279 13.84 -33.65 -12.30
N ALA A 280 13.36 -34.36 -11.28
CA ALA A 280 12.17 -35.19 -11.37
C ALA A 280 10.92 -34.37 -11.74
N SER A 281 10.79 -33.16 -11.20
CA SER A 281 9.64 -32.28 -11.44
C SER A 281 9.60 -31.64 -12.82
N ARG A 282 10.71 -31.62 -13.57
CA ARG A 282 10.84 -30.90 -14.85
C ARG A 282 9.97 -31.47 -15.98
N LYS A 283 9.95 -32.81 -16.15
CA LYS A 283 9.15 -33.47 -17.21
C LYS A 283 7.63 -33.42 -16.92
N PRO A 284 7.14 -33.75 -15.71
CA PRO A 284 5.72 -33.66 -15.37
C PRO A 284 5.23 -32.24 -15.02
N ARG A 285 6.15 -31.26 -14.95
CA ARG A 285 5.91 -29.86 -14.57
C ARG A 285 5.33 -29.65 -13.15
N TRP A 286 5.71 -30.50 -12.19
CA TRP A 286 5.24 -30.37 -10.81
C TRP A 286 5.72 -29.06 -10.16
N THR A 287 4.87 -28.50 -9.30
CA THR A 287 5.13 -27.24 -8.59
C THR A 287 5.01 -27.33 -7.08
N VAL A 288 4.43 -28.41 -6.54
CA VAL A 288 4.30 -28.63 -5.08
C VAL A 288 5.59 -29.18 -4.49
N VAL A 289 6.17 -30.22 -5.06
CA VAL A 289 7.38 -30.86 -4.51
C VAL A 289 8.61 -29.92 -4.56
N PRO A 290 8.86 -29.16 -5.65
CA PRO A 290 9.91 -28.12 -5.64
C PRO A 290 9.64 -27.00 -4.63
N MET A 291 8.36 -26.65 -4.40
CA MET A 291 7.99 -25.69 -3.34
C MET A 291 8.36 -26.24 -1.96
N LEU A 292 8.07 -27.52 -1.68
CA LEU A 292 8.46 -28.19 -0.43
C LEU A 292 9.99 -28.30 -0.30
N ALA A 293 10.72 -28.53 -1.39
CA ALA A 293 12.18 -28.58 -1.37
C ALA A 293 12.81 -27.22 -1.01
N ASN A 294 12.25 -26.11 -1.55
CA ASN A 294 12.66 -24.75 -1.16
C ASN A 294 12.40 -24.50 0.34
N ILE A 295 11.25 -24.94 0.86
CA ILE A 295 10.90 -24.79 2.29
C ILE A 295 11.82 -25.65 3.16
N GLY A 296 12.14 -26.88 2.74
CA GLY A 296 13.04 -27.78 3.44
C GLY A 296 14.46 -27.24 3.58
N ILE A 297 15.02 -26.63 2.53
CA ILE A 297 16.30 -25.89 2.62
C ILE A 297 16.19 -24.77 3.65
N GLY A 298 15.14 -23.93 3.58
CA GLY A 298 14.96 -22.81 4.52
C GLY A 298 14.82 -23.25 5.97
N PHE A 299 14.07 -24.32 6.21
CA PHE A 299 13.95 -24.92 7.54
C PHE A 299 15.32 -25.37 8.08
N TRP A 300 16.10 -26.10 7.27
CA TRP A 300 17.45 -26.52 7.66
C TRP A 300 18.43 -25.36 7.85
N THR A 301 18.35 -24.31 7.04
CA THR A 301 19.14 -23.09 7.24
C THR A 301 18.82 -22.43 8.58
N ILE A 302 17.54 -22.20 8.87
CA ILE A 302 17.11 -21.57 10.13
C ILE A 302 17.43 -22.45 11.34
N ALA A 303 17.19 -23.77 11.24
CA ALA A 303 17.51 -24.71 12.31
C ALA A 303 19.02 -24.80 12.59
N TYR A 304 19.87 -24.75 11.56
CA TYR A 304 21.32 -24.70 11.72
C TYR A 304 21.77 -23.37 12.36
N THR A 305 21.27 -22.23 11.89
CA THR A 305 21.64 -20.91 12.40
C THR A 305 21.18 -20.67 13.83
N LEU A 306 19.98 -21.11 14.21
CA LEU A 306 19.45 -20.93 15.58
C LEU A 306 19.82 -22.07 16.55
N GLY A 307 20.12 -23.27 16.04
CA GLY A 307 20.38 -24.46 16.84
C GLY A 307 21.85 -24.68 17.22
N VAL A 308 22.78 -23.93 16.63
CA VAL A 308 24.22 -24.00 16.93
C VAL A 308 24.65 -22.66 17.53
N GLY A 309 25.29 -22.69 18.72
CA GLY A 309 25.63 -21.47 19.47
C GLY A 309 26.62 -20.53 18.77
N MET A 310 27.37 -21.02 17.78
CA MET A 310 28.17 -20.24 16.83
C MET A 310 28.13 -20.95 15.47
N PHE A 311 27.54 -20.33 14.46
CA PHE A 311 27.38 -20.91 13.13
C PHE A 311 28.31 -20.27 12.08
N ASP A 312 28.53 -20.95 10.96
CA ASP A 312 29.22 -20.42 9.78
C ASP A 312 28.17 -20.15 8.66
N PRO A 313 27.97 -18.90 8.21
CA PRO A 313 26.96 -18.55 7.21
C PRO A 313 27.27 -19.04 5.79
N LEU A 314 28.52 -19.41 5.48
CA LEU A 314 28.94 -19.74 4.11
C LEU A 314 28.22 -20.97 3.52
N PRO A 315 28.15 -22.16 4.15
CA PRO A 315 27.43 -23.32 3.61
C PRO A 315 25.92 -23.10 3.34
N PRO A 316 25.11 -22.52 4.25
CA PRO A 316 23.72 -22.23 3.95
C PRO A 316 23.56 -21.15 2.88
N ALA A 317 24.39 -20.09 2.89
CA ALA A 317 24.33 -19.03 1.87
C ALA A 317 24.59 -19.57 0.46
N LEU A 318 25.64 -20.40 0.29
CA LEU A 318 25.93 -21.07 -0.98
C LEU A 318 24.78 -21.98 -1.43
N THR A 319 24.15 -22.73 -0.51
CA THR A 319 23.02 -23.61 -0.83
C THR A 319 21.80 -22.83 -1.31
N LEU A 320 21.50 -21.69 -0.69
CA LEU A 320 20.45 -20.78 -1.14
C LEU A 320 20.76 -20.16 -2.50
N ILE A 321 22.02 -19.81 -2.77
CA ILE A 321 22.46 -19.31 -4.08
C ILE A 321 22.32 -20.43 -5.15
N VAL A 322 22.67 -21.68 -4.83
CA VAL A 322 22.47 -22.84 -5.73
C VAL A 322 20.98 -23.10 -5.98
N MET A 323 20.13 -23.03 -4.95
CA MET A 323 18.67 -23.12 -5.08
C MET A 323 18.13 -22.04 -6.04
N LEU A 324 18.56 -20.78 -5.86
CA LEU A 324 18.15 -19.67 -6.71
C LEU A 324 18.67 -19.82 -8.15
N ALA A 325 19.94 -20.16 -8.33
CA ALA A 325 20.55 -20.41 -9.64
C ALA A 325 19.85 -21.56 -10.38
N GLY A 326 19.60 -22.69 -9.71
CA GLY A 326 18.83 -23.79 -10.29
C GLY A 326 17.39 -23.38 -10.63
N THR A 327 16.76 -22.54 -9.81
CA THR A 327 15.41 -21.99 -10.11
C THR A 327 15.42 -21.09 -11.35
N ILE A 328 16.48 -20.28 -11.53
CA ILE A 328 16.69 -19.43 -12.70
C ILE A 328 16.97 -20.27 -13.95
N PHE A 329 17.94 -21.19 -13.89
CA PHE A 329 18.54 -21.81 -15.08
C PHE A 329 18.00 -23.22 -15.41
N PHE A 330 17.61 -24.01 -14.41
CA PHE A 330 17.27 -25.44 -14.57
C PHE A 330 15.76 -25.72 -14.53
N TRP A 331 15.11 -25.53 -13.38
CA TRP A 331 13.66 -25.69 -13.22
C TRP A 331 13.16 -24.69 -12.17
N PRO A 332 12.20 -23.79 -12.49
CA PRO A 332 11.37 -23.73 -13.70
C PRO A 332 12.06 -23.26 -14.98
N GLY A 333 13.26 -22.67 -14.88
CA GLY A 333 14.06 -22.32 -16.06
C GLY A 333 13.37 -21.33 -17.01
N ALA A 334 13.56 -21.50 -18.32
CA ALA A 334 12.86 -20.70 -19.33
C ALA A 334 11.41 -21.16 -19.59
N THR A 335 10.95 -22.28 -19.01
CA THR A 335 9.70 -22.97 -19.42
C THR A 335 8.45 -22.09 -19.31
N TYR A 336 8.35 -21.28 -18.26
CA TYR A 336 7.22 -20.38 -18.03
C TYR A 336 7.41 -18.99 -18.68
N GLY A 337 8.53 -18.75 -19.36
CA GLY A 337 8.81 -17.49 -20.06
C GLY A 337 8.41 -17.46 -21.54
N ALA A 338 8.20 -18.61 -22.18
CA ALA A 338 8.36 -18.74 -23.63
C ALA A 338 7.11 -18.57 -24.51
N LYS A 339 5.88 -18.63 -23.97
CA LYS A 339 4.65 -18.79 -24.80
C LYS A 339 3.36 -18.13 -24.24
N ARG A 340 3.41 -16.87 -23.78
CA ARG A 340 2.16 -16.15 -23.45
C ARG A 340 2.27 -14.66 -23.71
N ALA A 341 1.33 -14.13 -24.50
CA ALA A 341 0.96 -12.73 -24.39
C ALA A 341 0.50 -12.48 -22.95
N ALA A 342 1.19 -11.62 -22.22
CA ALA A 342 0.81 -11.27 -20.86
C ALA A 342 -0.58 -10.63 -20.89
N LYS A 343 -1.53 -11.16 -20.11
CA LYS A 343 -2.76 -10.40 -19.82
C LYS A 343 -2.32 -9.13 -19.08
N PRO A 344 -2.71 -7.93 -19.56
CA PRO A 344 -2.34 -6.68 -18.90
C PRO A 344 -2.99 -6.59 -17.51
N GLY A 345 -2.37 -5.80 -16.63
CA GLY A 345 -2.86 -5.47 -15.30
C GLY A 345 -2.13 -6.17 -14.14
N TRP A 346 -2.02 -5.44 -13.03
CA TRP A 346 -1.37 -5.88 -11.79
C TRP A 346 -1.83 -7.24 -11.24
N PRO A 347 -3.13 -7.60 -11.24
CA PRO A 347 -3.56 -8.92 -10.75
C PRO A 347 -3.06 -10.09 -11.59
N ALA A 348 -2.86 -9.87 -12.91
CA ALA A 348 -2.30 -10.88 -13.80
C ALA A 348 -0.78 -11.01 -13.60
N LEU A 349 -0.08 -9.90 -13.33
CA LEU A 349 1.35 -9.88 -12.99
C LEU A 349 1.64 -10.66 -11.68
N LEU A 350 0.87 -10.40 -10.62
CA LEU A 350 1.09 -10.99 -9.29
C LEU A 350 0.71 -12.49 -9.19
N ASN A 351 -0.07 -13.02 -10.14
CA ASN A 351 -0.53 -14.41 -10.13
C ASN A 351 0.06 -15.28 -11.24
N ARG A 352 1.22 -14.88 -11.80
CA ARG A 352 1.92 -15.65 -12.83
C ARG A 352 2.38 -17.02 -12.31
N PRO A 353 2.12 -18.13 -13.03
CA PRO A 353 2.73 -19.42 -12.71
C PRO A 353 4.25 -19.38 -13.03
N PRO A 354 5.10 -20.07 -12.25
CA PRO A 354 4.78 -20.98 -11.16
C PRO A 354 4.94 -20.30 -9.78
N LYS A 355 3.96 -19.45 -9.39
CA LYS A 355 3.89 -18.73 -8.11
C LYS A 355 4.31 -19.55 -6.88
N LYS A 356 3.93 -20.82 -6.80
CA LYS A 356 4.29 -21.72 -5.67
C LYS A 356 5.81 -21.83 -5.48
N ILE A 357 6.57 -22.02 -6.57
CA ILE A 357 8.02 -22.17 -6.54
C ILE A 357 8.70 -20.81 -6.31
N THR A 358 8.26 -19.77 -7.01
CA THR A 358 8.91 -18.46 -6.93
C THR A 358 8.68 -17.77 -5.59
N LEU A 359 7.49 -17.93 -5.00
CA LEU A 359 7.18 -17.40 -3.68
C LEU A 359 7.91 -18.17 -2.57
N SER A 360 7.97 -19.50 -2.63
CA SER A 360 8.68 -20.27 -1.60
C SER A 360 10.19 -20.04 -1.63
N ALA A 361 10.81 -19.98 -2.81
CA ALA A 361 12.22 -19.62 -2.95
C ALA A 361 12.51 -18.23 -2.34
N ALA A 362 11.67 -17.24 -2.64
CA ALA A 362 11.83 -15.88 -2.15
C ALA A 362 11.64 -15.76 -0.63
N ILE A 363 10.61 -16.41 -0.07
CA ILE A 363 10.36 -16.45 1.38
C ILE A 363 11.52 -17.15 2.09
N THR A 364 11.89 -18.37 1.67
CA THR A 364 13.03 -19.12 2.22
C THR A 364 14.29 -18.27 2.27
N THR A 365 14.63 -17.62 1.16
CA THR A 365 15.84 -16.78 1.07
C THR A 365 15.81 -15.61 2.06
N VAL A 366 14.71 -14.85 2.11
CA VAL A 366 14.65 -13.66 2.99
C VAL A 366 14.63 -14.03 4.47
N PHE A 367 13.87 -15.05 4.87
CA PHE A 367 13.88 -15.50 6.27
C PHE A 367 15.24 -16.07 6.69
N SER A 368 15.96 -16.76 5.79
CA SER A 368 17.33 -17.21 6.06
C SER A 368 18.31 -16.04 6.18
N ALA A 369 18.19 -15.02 5.32
CA ALA A 369 19.02 -13.81 5.39
C ALA A 369 18.77 -13.00 6.69
N PHE A 370 17.55 -12.98 7.21
CA PHE A 370 17.30 -12.41 8.55
C PHE A 370 17.86 -13.29 9.66
N ALA A 371 17.73 -14.62 9.56
CA ALA A 371 18.27 -15.54 10.56
C ALA A 371 19.79 -15.38 10.74
N PHE A 372 20.53 -15.16 9.65
CA PHE A 372 21.97 -14.93 9.69
C PHE A 372 22.41 -13.72 10.54
N LEU A 373 21.51 -12.76 10.77
CA LEU A 373 21.77 -11.55 11.56
C LEU A 373 21.32 -11.66 13.03
N LEU A 374 20.69 -12.77 13.43
CA LEU A 374 20.13 -12.94 14.79
C LEU A 374 21.10 -13.57 15.80
N VAL A 375 22.17 -14.23 15.35
CA VAL A 375 22.99 -15.12 16.19
C VAL A 375 24.48 -14.78 16.05
N PRO A 376 25.27 -14.77 17.15
CA PRO A 376 26.73 -14.65 17.09
C PRO A 376 27.38 -15.72 16.20
N THR A 377 28.53 -15.40 15.60
CA THR A 377 29.16 -16.27 14.59
C THR A 377 30.65 -16.47 14.82
N GLN A 378 31.14 -17.66 14.44
CA GLN A 378 32.58 -17.95 14.22
C GLN A 378 32.84 -17.97 12.71
N ALA A 379 32.38 -16.95 12.00
CA ALA A 379 32.15 -17.05 10.57
C ALA A 379 33.42 -16.99 9.71
N SER A 380 33.40 -17.75 8.61
CA SER A 380 34.40 -17.64 7.53
C SER A 380 34.21 -16.40 6.66
N ILE A 381 33.00 -15.82 6.66
CA ILE A 381 32.60 -14.60 5.95
C ILE A 381 31.67 -13.77 6.84
N ASP A 382 31.68 -12.44 6.71
CA ASP A 382 30.74 -11.58 7.44
C ASP A 382 29.26 -12.02 7.21
N PRO A 383 28.46 -12.28 8.27
CA PRO A 383 27.05 -12.64 8.15
C PRO A 383 26.21 -11.58 7.43
N LEU A 384 26.56 -10.29 7.54
CA LEU A 384 25.87 -9.24 6.80
C LEU A 384 26.17 -9.34 5.30
N PHE A 385 27.42 -9.49 4.91
CA PHE A 385 27.81 -9.78 3.53
C PHE A 385 27.13 -11.03 2.98
N ALA A 386 27.08 -12.13 3.76
CA ALA A 386 26.38 -13.35 3.38
C ALA A 386 24.88 -13.09 3.11
N SER A 387 24.22 -12.37 4.02
CA SER A 387 22.81 -11.97 3.89
C SER A 387 22.58 -11.13 2.64
N ALA A 388 23.39 -10.09 2.42
CA ALA A 388 23.32 -9.24 1.24
C ALA A 388 23.56 -10.01 -0.06
N ALA A 389 24.48 -10.98 -0.08
CA ALA A 389 24.77 -11.82 -1.24
C ALA A 389 23.58 -12.71 -1.64
N VAL A 390 22.87 -13.33 -0.69
CA VAL A 390 21.67 -14.13 -1.04
C VAL A 390 20.49 -13.22 -1.45
N ILE A 391 20.34 -12.03 -0.84
CA ILE A 391 19.36 -11.03 -1.29
C ILE A 391 19.67 -10.53 -2.72
N ALA A 392 20.94 -10.29 -3.04
CA ALA A 392 21.38 -9.94 -4.39
C ALA A 392 21.08 -11.06 -5.40
N ALA A 393 21.30 -12.33 -5.04
CA ALA A 393 20.92 -13.48 -5.85
C ALA A 393 19.40 -13.59 -6.07
N LEU A 394 18.59 -13.24 -5.07
CA LEU A 394 17.12 -13.20 -5.19
C LEU A 394 16.64 -12.05 -6.09
N ALA A 395 17.27 -10.87 -5.99
CA ALA A 395 17.04 -9.76 -6.91
C ALA A 395 17.41 -10.18 -8.35
N ALA A 396 18.53 -10.89 -8.54
CA ALA A 396 18.96 -11.40 -9.83
C ALA A 396 17.99 -12.43 -10.40
N PHE A 397 17.37 -13.27 -9.58
CA PHE A 397 16.24 -14.12 -10.00
C PHE A 397 15.06 -13.28 -10.48
N GLY A 398 14.67 -12.25 -9.72
CA GLY A 398 13.62 -11.32 -10.10
C GLY A 398 13.85 -10.62 -11.45
N ALA A 399 15.10 -10.26 -11.76
CA ALA A 399 15.48 -9.59 -13.00
C ALA A 399 15.66 -10.57 -14.19
N SER A 400 15.88 -11.86 -13.92
CA SER A 400 16.22 -12.85 -14.96
C SER A 400 15.01 -13.48 -15.65
N ARG A 401 13.80 -13.39 -15.08
CA ARG A 401 12.62 -14.16 -15.50
C ARG A 401 11.31 -13.36 -15.37
N ILE A 402 10.50 -13.32 -16.43
CA ILE A 402 9.22 -12.57 -16.48
C ILE A 402 8.15 -13.02 -15.47
N TYR A 403 8.30 -14.20 -14.87
CA TYR A 403 7.41 -14.74 -13.84
C TYR A 403 7.94 -14.52 -12.40
N ALA A 404 9.13 -13.93 -12.23
CA ALA A 404 9.81 -13.77 -10.93
C ALA A 404 9.46 -12.46 -10.20
N VAL A 405 8.19 -12.05 -10.27
CA VAL A 405 7.68 -10.82 -9.65
C VAL A 405 7.81 -10.86 -8.12
N TRP A 406 7.47 -11.99 -7.50
CA TRP A 406 7.61 -12.18 -6.05
C TRP A 406 9.07 -12.11 -5.59
N PRO A 407 10.04 -12.83 -6.21
CA PRO A 407 11.46 -12.61 -5.99
C PRO A 407 11.90 -11.14 -6.07
N ALA A 408 11.47 -10.37 -7.07
CA ALA A 408 11.85 -8.96 -7.19
C ALA A 408 11.31 -8.10 -6.01
N LEU A 409 10.03 -8.25 -5.66
CA LEU A 409 9.40 -7.54 -4.54
C LEU A 409 10.00 -7.93 -3.19
N ILE A 410 10.19 -9.22 -2.97
CA ILE A 410 10.66 -9.78 -1.69
C ILE A 410 12.16 -9.52 -1.52
N ALA A 411 12.97 -9.50 -2.58
CA ALA A 411 14.36 -9.06 -2.51
C ALA A 411 14.46 -7.57 -2.13
N ALA A 412 13.63 -6.70 -2.70
CA ALA A 412 13.62 -5.27 -2.37
C ALA A 412 13.20 -5.03 -0.90
N ALA A 413 12.15 -5.71 -0.44
CA ALA A 413 11.72 -5.67 0.95
C ALA A 413 12.78 -6.26 1.90
N GLY A 414 13.42 -7.37 1.51
CA GLY A 414 14.51 -8.00 2.24
C GLY A 414 15.73 -7.10 2.37
N ALA A 415 16.14 -6.41 1.30
CA ALA A 415 17.24 -5.45 1.29
C ALA A 415 17.02 -4.30 2.29
N VAL A 416 15.82 -3.71 2.28
CA VAL A 416 15.43 -2.67 3.26
C VAL A 416 15.30 -3.23 4.68
N GLY A 417 14.83 -4.48 4.80
CA GLY A 417 14.73 -5.19 6.07
C GLY A 417 16.10 -5.43 6.72
N ILE A 418 17.10 -5.94 5.97
CA ILE A 418 18.41 -6.27 6.55
C ILE A 418 19.13 -5.01 7.03
N ILE A 419 19.11 -3.91 6.27
CA ILE A 419 19.72 -2.65 6.74
C ILE A 419 18.98 -2.07 7.94
N SER A 420 17.65 -2.16 7.98
CA SER A 420 16.88 -1.69 9.13
C SER A 420 17.22 -2.51 10.38
N MET A 421 17.31 -3.84 10.24
CA MET A 421 17.68 -4.75 11.31
C MET A 421 19.10 -4.50 11.82
N THR A 422 20.09 -4.37 10.93
CA THR A 422 21.47 -4.01 11.30
C THR A 422 21.55 -2.64 11.99
N ALA A 423 20.76 -1.66 11.54
CA ALA A 423 20.67 -0.36 12.21
C ALA A 423 20.09 -0.49 13.63
N PHE A 424 19.04 -1.30 13.83
CA PHE A 424 18.50 -1.57 15.17
C PHE A 424 19.50 -2.29 16.08
N THR A 425 20.22 -3.31 15.60
CA THR A 425 21.22 -4.02 16.43
C THR A 425 22.37 -3.13 16.88
N TRP A 426 22.74 -2.13 16.08
CA TRP A 426 23.76 -1.14 16.46
C TRP A 426 23.21 -0.01 17.35
N LEU A 427 21.90 0.24 17.37
CA LEU A 427 21.28 1.26 18.21
C LEU A 427 21.33 0.91 19.70
N ASP A 428 21.25 -0.38 20.02
CA ASP A 428 21.37 -0.92 21.39
C ASP A 428 22.81 -1.26 21.80
N TYR A 429 23.82 -0.98 20.96
CA TYR A 429 25.22 -1.31 21.24
C TYR A 429 25.85 -0.39 22.29
N ILE A 430 26.11 -0.94 23.48
CA ILE A 430 26.87 -0.26 24.54
C ILE A 430 28.35 -0.66 24.40
N ALA A 431 29.21 0.31 24.13
CA ALA A 431 30.65 0.08 24.08
C ALA A 431 31.18 -0.38 25.45
N PRO A 432 32.00 -1.44 25.53
CA PRO A 432 32.63 -1.87 26.78
C PRO A 432 33.46 -0.75 27.41
N THR A 433 33.40 -0.61 28.74
CA THR A 433 34.25 0.34 29.46
C THR A 433 35.73 -0.03 29.26
N PRO A 434 36.58 0.89 28.77
CA PRO A 434 37.98 0.60 28.52
C PRO A 434 38.71 0.21 29.82
N ILE A 435 39.54 -0.81 29.74
CA ILE A 435 40.46 -1.18 30.83
C ILE A 435 41.53 -0.09 30.90
N VAL A 436 41.95 0.29 32.11
CA VAL A 436 42.99 1.32 32.32
C VAL A 436 44.25 0.98 31.51
N GLY A 437 44.66 1.90 30.62
CA GLY A 437 45.80 1.71 29.71
C GLY A 437 45.45 1.12 28.33
N SER A 438 44.20 0.74 28.08
CA SER A 438 43.72 0.33 26.75
C SER A 438 43.01 1.47 26.02
N ASN A 439 43.31 1.66 24.74
CA ASN A 439 42.55 2.56 23.88
C ASN A 439 41.17 1.95 23.60
N SER A 440 40.09 2.72 23.80
CA SER A 440 38.77 2.31 23.35
C SER A 440 38.78 2.06 21.83
N PRO A 441 38.23 0.94 21.33
CA PRO A 441 38.16 0.69 19.90
C PRO A 441 37.27 1.74 19.23
N ILE A 442 37.80 2.39 18.19
CA ILE A 442 37.01 3.30 17.35
C ILE A 442 36.06 2.44 16.51
N LEU A 443 34.76 2.54 16.77
CA LEU A 443 33.74 1.90 15.94
C LEU A 443 33.80 2.48 14.52
N THR A 444 33.91 1.60 13.51
CA THR A 444 33.90 1.99 12.10
C THR A 444 32.94 1.09 11.34
N PHE A 445 32.01 1.70 10.60
CA PHE A 445 30.93 1.01 9.88
C PHE A 445 31.23 0.81 8.38
N THR A 446 32.51 0.73 8.03
CA THR A 446 32.97 0.72 6.64
C THR A 446 32.43 -0.48 5.85
N HIS A 447 32.31 -1.63 6.51
CA HIS A 447 31.85 -2.89 5.89
C HIS A 447 30.34 -2.87 5.66
N GLU A 448 29.57 -2.36 6.63
CA GLU A 448 28.13 -2.17 6.56
C GLU A 448 27.76 -1.21 5.43
N ILE A 449 28.37 -0.02 5.43
CA ILE A 449 28.18 1.00 4.39
C ILE A 449 28.52 0.40 3.01
N ALA A 450 29.71 -0.18 2.85
CA ALA A 450 30.12 -0.76 1.57
C ALA A 450 29.14 -1.84 1.07
N THR A 451 28.67 -2.72 1.96
CA THR A 451 27.74 -3.81 1.64
C THR A 451 26.38 -3.28 1.18
N PHE A 452 25.79 -2.30 1.87
CA PHE A 452 24.48 -1.75 1.49
C PHE A 452 24.54 -0.88 0.23
N LEU A 453 25.61 -0.09 0.06
CA LEU A 453 25.81 0.70 -1.16
C LEU A 453 26.02 -0.20 -2.38
N LEU A 454 26.82 -1.28 -2.24
CA LEU A 454 27.00 -2.32 -3.27
C LEU A 454 25.67 -3.01 -3.61
N LEU A 455 24.88 -3.40 -2.60
CA LEU A 455 23.57 -4.02 -2.82
C LEU A 455 22.64 -3.09 -3.62
N GLY A 456 22.62 -1.79 -3.30
CA GLY A 456 21.87 -0.79 -4.07
C GLY A 456 22.37 -0.66 -5.52
N ALA A 457 23.69 -0.66 -5.74
CA ALA A 457 24.26 -0.67 -7.09
C ALA A 457 23.82 -1.91 -7.89
N ILE A 458 23.79 -3.09 -7.25
CA ILE A 458 23.28 -4.33 -7.84
C ILE A 458 21.80 -4.19 -8.25
N PHE A 459 20.92 -3.62 -7.41
CA PHE A 459 19.53 -3.35 -7.81
C PHE A 459 19.41 -2.43 -9.03
N THR A 460 20.29 -1.43 -9.13
CA THR A 460 20.36 -0.51 -10.28
C THR A 460 20.74 -1.25 -11.56
N LEU A 461 21.81 -2.05 -11.50
CA LEU A 461 22.31 -2.85 -12.63
C LEU A 461 21.31 -3.91 -13.09
N LEU A 462 20.68 -4.62 -12.15
CA LEU A 462 19.67 -5.64 -12.43
C LEU A 462 18.41 -5.05 -13.06
N GLY A 463 17.96 -3.88 -12.60
CA GLY A 463 16.86 -3.15 -13.23
C GLY A 463 17.17 -2.70 -14.65
N ALA A 464 18.36 -2.12 -14.88
CA ALA A 464 18.81 -1.76 -16.22
C ALA A 464 18.88 -2.99 -17.16
N ALA A 465 19.39 -4.12 -16.67
CA ALA A 465 19.42 -5.38 -17.41
C ALA A 465 18.02 -5.93 -17.71
N PHE A 466 17.08 -5.85 -16.75
CA PHE A 466 15.68 -6.22 -16.95
C PHE A 466 15.03 -5.35 -18.02
N LEU A 467 15.16 -4.02 -17.94
CA LEU A 467 14.59 -3.10 -18.91
C LEU A 467 15.16 -3.31 -20.31
N ARG A 468 16.48 -3.53 -20.45
CA ARG A 468 17.12 -3.87 -21.73
C ARG A 468 16.55 -5.14 -22.37
N LYS A 469 16.07 -6.09 -21.58
CA LYS A 469 15.61 -7.40 -22.08
C LYS A 469 14.09 -7.53 -22.24
N PHE A 470 13.30 -6.91 -21.37
CA PHE A 470 11.88 -7.20 -21.25
C PHE A 470 10.96 -5.98 -21.41
N ARG A 471 11.48 -4.75 -21.54
CA ARG A 471 10.66 -3.52 -21.61
C ARG A 471 9.63 -3.49 -22.73
N ALA A 472 9.97 -4.05 -23.90
CA ALA A 472 9.06 -4.08 -25.04
C ALA A 472 7.84 -5.02 -24.83
N THR A 473 7.99 -6.06 -23.99
CA THR A 473 7.01 -7.12 -23.79
C THR A 473 6.28 -7.05 -22.45
N GLU A 474 6.87 -6.42 -21.42
CA GLU A 474 6.44 -6.49 -20.02
C GLU A 474 6.26 -5.10 -19.41
N THR A 475 5.18 -4.40 -19.76
CA THR A 475 4.97 -3.00 -19.35
C THR A 475 4.87 -2.82 -17.84
N GLU A 476 3.99 -3.54 -17.14
CA GLU A 476 3.78 -3.38 -15.69
C GLU A 476 5.01 -3.84 -14.89
N PHE A 477 5.68 -4.91 -15.33
CA PHE A 477 6.89 -5.39 -14.64
C PHE A 477 8.07 -4.45 -14.86
N SER A 478 8.14 -3.77 -16.00
CA SER A 478 9.14 -2.71 -16.26
C SER A 478 8.90 -1.47 -15.42
N ILE A 479 7.63 -1.08 -15.21
CA ILE A 479 7.29 -0.02 -14.25
C ILE A 479 7.77 -0.41 -12.86
N LEU A 480 7.48 -1.65 -12.41
CA LEU A 480 7.94 -2.14 -11.11
C LEU A 480 9.47 -2.12 -11.01
N TRP A 481 10.20 -2.70 -11.98
CA TRP A 481 11.67 -2.70 -11.95
C TRP A 481 12.27 -1.30 -12.01
N SER A 482 11.62 -0.33 -12.66
CA SER A 482 12.06 1.07 -12.64
C SER A 482 11.87 1.72 -11.26
N VAL A 483 10.82 1.36 -10.51
CA VAL A 483 10.70 1.75 -9.10
C VAL A 483 11.78 1.08 -8.26
N LEU A 484 12.05 -0.22 -8.44
CA LEU A 484 13.04 -0.94 -7.64
C LEU A 484 14.47 -0.45 -7.88
N MET A 485 14.87 -0.30 -9.16
CA MET A 485 16.23 0.11 -9.56
C MET A 485 16.57 1.55 -9.16
N SER A 486 15.56 2.38 -8.89
CA SER A 486 15.71 3.78 -8.50
C SER A 486 15.48 4.00 -7.01
N GLY A 487 14.45 3.36 -6.43
CA GLY A 487 14.04 3.57 -5.05
C GLY A 487 14.86 2.79 -4.03
N VAL A 488 15.20 1.52 -4.31
CA VAL A 488 16.01 0.68 -3.40
C VAL A 488 17.40 1.29 -3.14
N PRO A 489 18.24 1.62 -4.14
CA PRO A 489 19.57 2.17 -3.87
C PRO A 489 19.55 3.50 -3.11
N VAL A 490 18.61 4.41 -3.42
CA VAL A 490 18.46 5.68 -2.68
C VAL A 490 18.02 5.42 -1.24
N THR A 491 17.14 4.44 -1.03
CA THR A 491 16.65 4.07 0.31
C THR A 491 17.76 3.43 1.15
N LEU A 492 18.52 2.48 0.58
CA LEU A 492 19.68 1.87 1.24
C LEU A 492 20.74 2.93 1.58
N GLY A 493 21.09 3.80 0.62
CA GLY A 493 22.04 4.88 0.86
C GLY A 493 21.57 5.91 1.90
N PHE A 494 20.27 6.20 1.95
CA PHE A 494 19.70 7.11 2.96
C PHE A 494 19.65 6.49 4.36
N ILE A 495 19.20 5.24 4.51
CA ILE A 495 19.20 4.56 5.80
C ILE A 495 20.65 4.34 6.28
N SER A 496 21.57 4.00 5.38
CA SER A 496 23.00 3.86 5.68
C SER A 496 23.59 5.18 6.18
N PHE A 497 23.32 6.29 5.49
CA PHE A 497 23.74 7.62 5.93
C PHE A 497 23.19 7.99 7.32
N LEU A 498 21.90 7.74 7.58
CA LEU A 498 21.26 8.13 8.84
C LEU A 498 21.78 7.36 10.07
N ASN A 499 22.28 6.13 9.90
CA ASN A 499 22.69 5.27 11.02
C ASN A 499 24.21 5.10 11.12
N PHE A 500 24.93 5.18 10.00
CA PHE A 500 26.36 4.88 9.91
C PHE A 500 27.20 6.04 9.31
N GLY A 501 26.55 7.06 8.75
CA GLY A 501 27.20 8.17 8.06
C GLY A 501 27.65 9.32 8.96
N THR A 502 28.47 10.22 8.41
CA THR A 502 28.98 11.40 9.13
C THR A 502 28.14 12.65 8.87
N PHE A 503 27.37 13.09 9.86
CA PHE A 503 26.55 14.30 9.73
C PHE A 503 27.40 15.54 9.37
N SER A 504 26.89 16.35 8.44
CA SER A 504 27.48 17.56 7.83
C SER A 504 28.42 17.36 6.64
N ARG A 505 29.21 16.28 6.54
CA ARG A 505 30.11 16.08 5.39
C ARG A 505 30.52 14.63 5.17
N ASP A 506 29.59 13.83 4.67
CA ASP A 506 29.84 12.44 4.29
C ASP A 506 30.12 12.30 2.79
N TRP A 507 31.40 12.12 2.45
CA TRP A 507 31.83 11.90 1.08
C TRP A 507 31.44 10.54 0.51
N THR A 508 31.26 9.51 1.33
CA THR A 508 30.98 8.14 0.87
C THR A 508 29.56 8.05 0.32
N HIS A 509 28.58 8.46 1.12
CA HIS A 509 27.18 8.57 0.70
C HIS A 509 26.97 9.70 -0.31
N GLY A 510 27.76 10.78 -0.22
CA GLY A 510 27.77 11.90 -1.16
C GLY A 510 28.14 11.50 -2.58
N LEU A 511 29.29 10.84 -2.75
CA LEU A 511 29.76 10.35 -4.04
C LEU A 511 28.87 9.22 -4.57
N TYR A 512 28.35 8.35 -3.70
CA TYR A 512 27.38 7.33 -4.08
C TYR A 512 26.11 7.92 -4.69
N GLY A 513 25.47 8.87 -4.01
CA GLY A 513 24.26 9.54 -4.52
C GLY A 513 24.51 10.32 -5.82
N LEU A 514 25.70 10.90 -5.96
CA LEU A 514 26.13 11.60 -7.17
C LEU A 514 26.30 10.63 -8.35
N ALA A 515 27.05 9.53 -8.16
CA ALA A 515 27.27 8.51 -9.19
C ALA A 515 25.96 7.83 -9.60
N LEU A 516 25.14 7.42 -8.64
CA LEU A 516 23.81 6.85 -8.86
C LEU A 516 22.90 7.83 -9.62
N GLY A 517 22.94 9.11 -9.26
CA GLY A 517 22.21 10.17 -9.94
C GLY A 517 22.55 10.26 -11.42
N PHE A 518 23.84 10.35 -11.77
CA PHE A 518 24.28 10.41 -13.17
C PHE A 518 23.99 9.11 -13.93
N VAL A 519 24.16 7.94 -13.31
CA VAL A 519 23.80 6.64 -13.92
C VAL A 519 22.31 6.60 -14.25
N LEU A 520 21.44 7.05 -13.34
CA LEU A 520 19.99 7.07 -13.57
C LEU A 520 19.55 8.10 -14.62
N ILE A 521 20.22 9.27 -14.74
CA ILE A 521 19.99 10.20 -15.87
C ILE A 521 20.43 9.58 -17.20
N GLY A 522 21.61 8.94 -17.23
CA GLY A 522 22.11 8.27 -18.43
C GLY A 522 21.19 7.12 -18.89
N LEU A 523 20.68 6.34 -17.94
CA LEU A 523 19.66 5.32 -18.20
C LEU A 523 18.35 5.94 -18.67
N ALA A 524 17.91 7.08 -18.12
CA ALA A 524 16.74 7.79 -18.60
C ALA A 524 16.90 8.27 -20.05
N ASP A 525 18.04 8.87 -20.42
CA ASP A 525 18.32 9.28 -21.80
C ASP A 525 18.29 8.08 -22.76
N TRP A 526 18.97 6.98 -22.40
CA TRP A 526 18.93 5.75 -23.18
C TRP A 526 17.51 5.17 -23.30
N LEU A 527 16.72 5.18 -22.23
CA LEU A 527 15.33 4.70 -22.24
C LEU A 527 14.43 5.58 -23.13
N PHE A 528 14.54 6.91 -23.06
CA PHE A 528 13.76 7.81 -23.91
C PHE A 528 14.16 7.69 -25.39
N ARG A 529 15.45 7.57 -25.72
CA ARG A 529 15.94 7.34 -27.09
C ARG A 529 15.49 5.99 -27.68
N THR A 530 15.30 4.98 -26.84
CA THR A 530 14.86 3.63 -27.24
C THR A 530 13.38 3.38 -26.94
N SER A 531 12.61 4.43 -26.64
CA SER A 531 11.18 4.30 -26.37
C SER A 531 10.48 3.91 -27.68
N PRO A 532 9.69 2.83 -27.72
CA PRO A 532 8.93 2.48 -28.91
C PRO A 532 7.91 3.59 -29.16
N GLU A 533 7.88 4.12 -30.39
CA GLU A 533 6.90 5.12 -30.82
C GLU A 533 5.48 4.53 -30.73
N LYS A 534 4.84 4.79 -29.58
CA LYS A 534 3.45 4.44 -29.30
C LYS A 534 2.75 5.74 -28.95
N GLU A 535 2.17 6.35 -29.98
CA GLU A 535 1.52 7.66 -29.93
C GLU A 535 0.72 7.87 -28.63
N GLY A 536 1.04 8.96 -27.93
CA GLY A 536 0.33 9.40 -26.73
C GLY A 536 0.55 8.63 -25.42
N LYS A 537 1.37 7.55 -25.36
CA LYS A 537 1.58 6.79 -24.11
C LYS A 537 2.79 7.29 -23.31
N ILE A 538 2.57 7.58 -22.01
CA ILE A 538 3.62 7.97 -21.07
C ILE A 538 4.56 6.79 -20.79
N ASP A 539 5.84 6.99 -21.10
CA ASP A 539 6.94 6.05 -20.84
C ASP A 539 7.34 6.06 -19.35
N TRP A 540 6.50 5.43 -18.52
CA TRP A 540 6.71 5.37 -17.07
C TRP A 540 8.11 4.89 -16.64
N PRO A 541 8.72 3.84 -17.25
CA PRO A 541 10.09 3.44 -16.93
C PRO A 541 11.13 4.55 -17.03
N ALA A 542 11.14 5.31 -18.13
CA ALA A 542 12.09 6.41 -18.31
C ALA A 542 11.82 7.58 -17.36
N ASN A 543 10.54 7.92 -17.16
CA ASN A 543 10.14 8.99 -16.23
C ASN A 543 10.46 8.65 -14.75
N LEU A 544 10.39 7.36 -14.37
CA LEU A 544 10.79 6.89 -13.04
C LEU A 544 12.30 6.93 -12.83
N ALA A 545 13.11 6.68 -13.88
CA ALA A 545 14.56 6.84 -13.81
C ALA A 545 14.97 8.31 -13.55
N VAL A 546 14.28 9.29 -14.17
CA VAL A 546 14.45 10.74 -13.88
C VAL A 546 14.07 11.09 -12.44
N ALA A 547 12.99 10.49 -11.90
CA ALA A 547 12.62 10.68 -10.50
C ALA A 547 13.67 10.06 -9.55
N GLY A 548 14.19 8.89 -9.90
CA GLY A 548 15.29 8.23 -9.20
C GLY A 548 16.56 9.05 -9.16
N SER A 549 16.97 9.64 -10.29
CA SER A 549 18.17 10.47 -10.33
C SER A 549 18.03 11.74 -9.50
N PHE A 550 16.85 12.37 -9.50
CA PHE A 550 16.59 13.52 -8.64
C PHE A 550 16.69 13.14 -7.16
N ALA A 551 16.15 11.98 -6.77
CA ALA A 551 16.24 11.48 -5.40
C ALA A 551 17.69 11.13 -4.98
N ALA A 552 18.48 10.53 -5.87
CA ALA A 552 19.89 10.22 -5.65
C ALA A 552 20.78 11.46 -5.53
N LEU A 553 20.57 12.47 -6.37
CA LEU A 553 21.25 13.77 -6.25
C LEU A 553 20.79 14.55 -5.01
N THR A 554 19.52 14.42 -4.61
CA THR A 554 19.02 14.98 -3.34
C THR A 554 19.69 14.33 -2.13
N LEU A 555 19.88 13.00 -2.14
CA LEU A 555 20.68 12.28 -1.13
C LEU A 555 22.13 12.80 -1.09
N SER A 556 22.78 12.97 -2.24
CA SER A 556 24.13 13.53 -2.33
C SER A 556 24.23 14.92 -1.70
N LEU A 557 23.29 15.82 -2.02
CA LEU A 557 23.21 17.14 -1.38
C LEU A 557 23.00 17.06 0.14
N HIS A 558 22.16 16.13 0.60
CA HIS A 558 21.82 15.97 2.02
C HIS A 558 22.95 15.39 2.87
N THR A 559 23.86 14.62 2.26
CA THR A 559 25.03 14.02 2.93
C THR A 559 26.26 14.93 2.90
N LEU A 560 26.42 15.73 1.84
CA LEU A 560 27.55 16.64 1.65
C LEU A 560 27.34 18.05 2.24
N THR A 561 26.11 18.42 2.61
CA THR A 561 25.77 19.76 3.12
C THR A 561 24.79 19.70 4.27
N ASN A 562 24.75 20.74 5.10
CA ASN A 562 23.84 20.87 6.23
C ASN A 562 23.11 22.22 6.22
N GLY A 563 22.21 22.40 7.21
CA GLY A 563 21.54 23.65 7.49
C GLY A 563 20.92 24.33 6.26
N ILE A 564 21.05 25.64 6.14
CA ILE A 564 20.48 26.44 5.03
C ILE A 564 20.91 25.98 3.63
N VAL A 565 22.15 25.52 3.49
CA VAL A 565 22.76 25.21 2.18
C VAL A 565 21.96 24.12 1.47
N THR A 566 21.59 23.05 2.17
CA THR A 566 20.82 21.95 1.56
C THR A 566 19.42 22.38 1.10
N THR A 567 18.74 23.29 1.81
CA THR A 567 17.39 23.75 1.41
C THR A 567 17.46 24.53 0.10
N ILE A 568 18.46 25.42 -0.02
CA ILE A 568 18.73 26.19 -1.22
C ILE A 568 19.13 25.26 -2.37
N LEU A 569 20.08 24.35 -2.14
CA LEU A 569 20.58 23.44 -3.19
C LEU A 569 19.55 22.43 -3.68
N VAL A 570 18.67 21.89 -2.82
CA VAL A 570 17.57 21.02 -3.27
C VAL A 570 16.57 21.78 -4.14
N SER A 571 16.28 23.05 -3.80
CA SER A 571 15.43 23.92 -4.62
C SER A 571 16.08 24.24 -5.97
N ALA A 572 17.38 24.57 -5.95
CA ALA A 572 18.16 24.82 -7.15
C ALA A 572 18.27 23.57 -8.04
N LEU A 573 18.39 22.37 -7.46
CA LEU A 573 18.38 21.09 -8.16
C LEU A 573 17.03 20.85 -8.87
N GLY A 574 15.91 21.06 -8.17
CA GLY A 574 14.58 20.97 -8.78
C GLY A 574 14.40 21.95 -9.95
N PHE A 575 14.91 23.18 -9.78
CA PHE A 575 14.89 24.20 -10.83
C PHE A 575 15.83 23.85 -11.99
N ALA A 576 16.99 23.24 -11.74
CA ALA A 576 17.90 22.77 -12.77
C ALA A 576 17.27 21.64 -13.60
N TYR A 577 16.54 20.71 -12.98
CA TYR A 577 15.75 19.71 -13.71
C TYR A 577 14.66 20.35 -14.58
N LEU A 578 13.95 21.36 -14.05
CA LEU A 578 13.00 22.15 -14.85
C LEU A 578 13.68 22.83 -16.05
N MET A 579 14.87 23.41 -15.87
CA MET A 579 15.63 24.06 -16.94
C MET A 579 16.19 23.06 -17.96
N ALA A 580 16.57 21.84 -17.54
CA ALA A 580 16.92 20.74 -18.45
C ALA A 580 15.75 20.38 -19.39
N GLY A 581 14.51 20.67 -18.97
CA GLY A 581 13.31 20.61 -19.81
C GLY A 581 13.35 21.48 -21.08
N ARG A 582 14.24 22.47 -21.16
CA ARG A 582 14.51 23.29 -22.37
C ARG A 582 15.39 22.56 -23.39
N ILE A 583 16.20 21.60 -22.94
CA ILE A 583 17.15 20.83 -23.77
C ILE A 583 16.53 19.48 -24.15
N ARG A 584 15.80 18.85 -23.21
CA ARG A 584 15.11 17.56 -23.39
C ARG A 584 13.66 17.66 -22.97
N THR A 585 12.74 17.34 -23.86
CA THR A 585 11.28 17.44 -23.66
C THR A 585 10.69 16.28 -22.83
N TRP A 586 11.43 15.76 -21.84
CA TRP A 586 10.99 14.63 -21.03
C TRP A 586 9.90 15.04 -20.00
N PRO A 587 8.75 14.35 -19.94
CA PRO A 587 7.63 14.77 -19.10
C PRO A 587 7.96 14.89 -17.60
N ALA A 588 8.83 14.03 -17.05
CA ALA A 588 9.20 14.05 -15.63
C ALA A 588 10.08 15.24 -15.19
N LEU A 589 10.83 15.87 -16.11
CA LEU A 589 11.82 16.90 -15.74
C LEU A 589 11.20 18.08 -14.97
N PRO A 590 10.10 18.71 -15.42
CA PRO A 590 9.42 19.76 -14.66
C PRO A 590 8.83 19.31 -13.32
N TRP A 591 8.40 18.04 -13.21
CA TRP A 591 7.82 17.50 -11.97
C TRP A 591 8.84 17.42 -10.84
N MET A 592 10.14 17.39 -11.14
CA MET A 592 11.20 17.41 -10.12
C MET A 592 11.29 18.75 -9.38
N MET A 593 10.82 19.86 -9.97
CA MET A 593 10.67 21.12 -9.23
C MET A 593 9.53 21.04 -8.19
N ALA A 594 8.44 20.33 -8.51
CA ALA A 594 7.37 20.08 -7.55
C ALA A 594 7.86 19.16 -6.42
N ALA A 595 8.62 18.11 -6.77
CA ALA A 595 9.26 17.22 -5.79
C ALA A 595 10.23 17.97 -4.88
N ALA A 596 11.12 18.81 -5.43
CA ALA A 596 12.03 19.66 -4.66
C ALA A 596 11.30 20.57 -3.67
N THR A 597 10.22 21.23 -4.11
CA THR A 597 9.43 22.11 -3.25
C THR A 597 8.77 21.33 -2.10
N LEU A 598 8.30 20.10 -2.35
CA LEU A 598 7.77 19.21 -1.31
C LEU A 598 8.85 18.73 -0.32
N VAL A 599 10.05 18.38 -0.80
CA VAL A 599 11.19 18.01 0.07
C VAL A 599 11.60 19.19 0.95
N VAL A 600 11.62 20.40 0.39
CA VAL A 600 11.88 21.65 1.13
C VAL A 600 10.83 21.89 2.21
N PHE A 601 9.54 21.69 1.92
CA PHE A 601 8.48 21.79 2.93
C PHE A 601 8.61 20.73 4.02
N GLY A 602 8.93 19.49 3.69
CA GLY A 602 9.19 18.44 4.68
C GLY A 602 10.36 18.80 5.61
N ARG A 603 11.42 19.39 5.05
CA ARG A 603 12.59 19.84 5.82
C ARG A 603 12.31 21.06 6.70
N ILE A 604 11.54 22.02 6.18
CA ILE A 604 11.04 23.19 6.92
C ILE A 604 10.15 22.75 8.09
N ALA A 605 9.28 21.76 7.89
CA ALA A 605 8.43 21.23 8.94
C ALA A 605 9.21 20.50 10.05
N TRP A 606 10.35 19.88 9.70
CA TRP A 606 11.24 19.24 10.67
C TRP A 606 12.11 20.25 11.45
N GLN A 607 12.68 21.25 10.77
CA GLN A 607 13.56 22.25 11.39
C GLN A 607 13.26 23.67 10.88
N PRO A 608 12.28 24.37 11.48
CA PRO A 608 11.83 25.69 11.01
C PRO A 608 12.91 26.79 11.03
N THR A 609 13.91 26.68 11.90
CA THR A 609 15.02 27.64 11.94
C THR A 609 15.97 27.52 10.76
N ILE A 610 15.99 26.36 10.08
CA ILE A 610 16.88 25.98 8.97
C ILE A 610 18.39 25.97 9.30
N ILE A 611 18.90 26.92 10.09
CA ILE A 611 20.30 27.03 10.53
C ILE A 611 20.52 26.59 12.00
N GLY A 612 19.43 26.27 12.71
CA GLY A 612 19.43 26.03 14.17
C GLY A 612 19.10 27.31 14.96
N PRO A 613 18.45 27.20 16.14
CA PRO A 613 17.98 28.36 16.90
C PRO A 613 19.12 29.25 17.41
N ASN A 614 20.27 28.66 17.77
CA ASN A 614 21.39 29.39 18.40
C ASN A 614 22.23 30.22 17.41
N SER A 615 22.01 30.05 16.10
CA SER A 615 22.78 30.71 15.03
C SER A 615 21.93 31.69 14.22
N LEU A 616 20.74 32.04 14.73
CA LEU A 616 19.77 32.89 14.06
C LEU A 616 19.94 34.35 14.50
N GLY A 617 20.23 35.25 13.55
CA GLY A 617 20.39 36.68 13.81
C GLY A 617 19.07 37.39 14.11
N THR A 618 19.12 38.42 14.96
CA THR A 618 17.92 39.15 15.45
C THR A 618 17.32 40.16 14.47
N THR A 619 17.95 40.36 13.31
CA THR A 619 17.45 41.25 12.25
C THR A 619 16.10 40.76 11.71
N PRO A 620 15.01 41.58 11.69
CA PRO A 620 13.66 41.12 11.36
C PRO A 620 13.51 40.47 9.96
N PHE A 621 14.18 41.02 8.94
CA PHE A 621 14.07 40.55 7.56
C PHE A 621 15.40 40.06 6.98
N PHE A 622 16.51 40.75 7.24
CA PHE A 622 17.83 40.39 6.71
C PHE A 622 18.56 39.41 7.63
N ASN A 623 18.00 38.20 7.77
CA ASN A 623 18.54 37.07 8.53
C ASN A 623 18.57 35.79 7.67
N ALA A 624 19.05 34.67 8.22
CA ALA A 624 19.19 33.40 7.50
C ALA A 624 17.88 32.79 6.95
N LEU A 625 16.72 33.15 7.52
CA LEU A 625 15.42 32.66 7.04
C LEU A 625 15.06 33.27 5.68
N LEU A 626 15.47 34.51 5.39
CA LEU A 626 15.17 35.15 4.10
C LEU A 626 15.78 34.41 2.90
N PRO A 627 17.09 34.07 2.85
CA PRO A 627 17.61 33.20 1.81
C PRO A 627 17.10 31.75 1.97
N GLY A 628 16.92 31.26 3.19
CA GLY A 628 16.52 29.87 3.47
C GLY A 628 15.11 29.50 3.02
N TYR A 629 14.15 30.44 3.10
CA TYR A 629 12.76 30.29 2.65
C TYR A 629 12.50 31.04 1.34
N GLY A 630 13.09 32.23 1.18
CA GLY A 630 12.87 33.12 0.05
C GLY A 630 13.48 32.63 -1.26
N ILE A 631 14.67 32.01 -1.26
CA ILE A 631 15.25 31.45 -2.51
C ILE A 631 14.42 30.25 -3.02
N PRO A 632 14.05 29.24 -2.20
CA PRO A 632 13.11 28.20 -2.62
C PRO A 632 11.79 28.74 -3.17
N THR A 633 11.22 29.74 -2.49
CA THR A 633 10.00 30.43 -2.89
C THR A 633 10.14 31.13 -4.23
N LEU A 634 11.21 31.90 -4.41
CA LEU A 634 11.50 32.62 -5.67
C LEU A 634 11.61 31.62 -6.82
N LEU A 635 12.37 30.54 -6.65
CA LEU A 635 12.51 29.49 -7.65
C LEU A 635 11.16 28.82 -7.96
N ALA A 636 10.32 28.57 -6.96
CA ALA A 636 8.97 28.01 -7.17
C ALA A 636 8.05 28.99 -7.92
N ILE A 637 8.09 30.28 -7.60
CA ILE A 637 7.34 31.33 -8.32
C ILE A 637 7.81 31.45 -9.77
N ILE A 638 9.12 31.49 -10.01
CA ILE A 638 9.71 31.53 -11.37
C ILE A 638 9.30 30.26 -12.13
N ALA A 639 9.38 29.07 -11.51
CA ALA A 639 8.93 27.82 -12.13
C ALA A 639 7.45 27.86 -12.54
N ALA A 640 6.56 28.31 -11.65
CA ALA A 640 5.14 28.47 -11.92
C ALA A 640 4.87 29.52 -13.03
N PHE A 641 5.65 30.59 -13.08
CA PHE A 641 5.58 31.61 -14.13
C PHE A 641 6.07 31.10 -15.50
N LEU A 642 7.14 30.32 -15.54
CA LEU A 642 7.67 29.72 -16.77
C LEU A 642 6.74 28.64 -17.34
N LEU A 643 6.06 27.88 -16.47
CA LEU A 643 5.11 26.82 -16.86
C LEU A 643 3.66 27.29 -17.01
N ARG A 644 3.37 28.60 -16.95
CA ARG A 644 1.99 29.13 -17.05
C ARG A 644 1.26 28.70 -18.35
N ASN A 645 2.02 28.52 -19.43
CA ASN A 645 1.53 28.09 -20.74
C ASN A 645 1.79 26.59 -21.01
N SER A 646 2.18 25.80 -20.00
CA SER A 646 2.40 24.35 -20.16
C SER A 646 1.10 23.62 -20.54
N PRO A 647 1.13 22.64 -21.47
CA PRO A 647 -0.01 21.78 -21.75
C PRO A 647 -0.33 20.81 -20.59
N ASP A 648 0.64 20.50 -19.71
CA ASP A 648 0.36 19.72 -18.50
C ASP A 648 -0.35 20.59 -17.45
N PHE A 649 -1.68 20.54 -17.51
CA PHE A 649 -2.58 21.19 -16.57
C PHE A 649 -2.35 20.78 -15.10
N ARG A 650 -1.93 19.54 -14.83
CA ARG A 650 -1.74 19.04 -13.46
C ARG A 650 -0.48 19.64 -12.87
N LEU A 651 0.63 19.56 -13.59
CA LEU A 651 1.90 20.17 -13.25
C LEU A 651 1.76 21.67 -12.98
N ARG A 652 1.13 22.40 -13.91
CA ARG A 652 0.93 23.85 -13.80
C ARG A 652 0.23 24.23 -12.50
N ASN A 653 -0.89 23.57 -12.19
CA ASN A 653 -1.69 23.90 -11.01
C ASN A 653 -0.98 23.50 -9.71
N ILE A 654 -0.29 22.34 -9.69
CA ILE A 654 0.47 21.91 -8.51
C ILE A 654 1.61 22.88 -8.22
N LEU A 655 2.39 23.29 -9.23
CA LEU A 655 3.47 24.26 -9.01
C LEU A 655 2.96 25.65 -8.62
N GLN A 656 1.83 26.12 -9.16
CA GLN A 656 1.18 27.36 -8.71
C GLN A 656 0.70 27.29 -7.25
N ALA A 657 0.13 26.15 -6.82
CA ALA A 657 -0.26 25.93 -5.43
C ALA A 657 0.96 25.89 -4.49
N LEU A 658 2.00 25.14 -4.86
CA LEU A 658 3.24 25.01 -4.09
C LEU A 658 3.99 26.35 -4.00
N ALA A 659 4.10 27.11 -5.09
CA ALA A 659 4.71 28.44 -5.09
C ALA A 659 3.94 29.44 -4.20
N SER A 660 2.61 29.40 -4.27
CA SER A 660 1.75 30.24 -3.42
C SER A 660 1.91 29.88 -1.94
N LEU A 661 2.00 28.58 -1.61
CA LEU A 661 2.23 28.10 -0.25
C LEU A 661 3.64 28.43 0.25
N ALA A 662 4.66 28.36 -0.61
CA ALA A 662 6.04 28.71 -0.28
C ALA A 662 6.17 30.20 0.07
N ALA A 663 5.54 31.07 -0.74
CA ALA A 663 5.43 32.50 -0.46
C ALA A 663 4.74 32.77 0.88
N LEU A 664 3.63 32.06 1.14
CA LEU A 664 2.91 32.16 2.38
C LEU A 664 3.76 31.79 3.60
N MET A 665 4.43 30.64 3.55
CA MET A 665 5.29 30.13 4.62
C MET A 665 6.49 31.05 4.87
N THR A 666 7.08 31.61 3.80
CA THR A 666 8.18 32.59 3.89
C THR A 666 7.74 33.83 4.66
N ILE A 667 6.57 34.39 4.30
CA ILE A 667 6.01 35.56 4.99
C ILE A 667 5.68 35.21 6.46
N ALA A 668 5.01 34.08 6.70
CA ALA A 668 4.63 33.66 8.05
C ALA A 668 5.84 33.49 8.99
N VAL A 669 6.92 32.87 8.52
CA VAL A 669 8.13 32.62 9.32
C VAL A 669 8.94 33.90 9.55
N LEU A 670 9.08 34.77 8.53
CA LEU A 670 9.72 36.07 8.71
C LEU A 670 8.96 36.96 9.70
N VAL A 671 7.62 36.96 9.65
CA VAL A 671 6.81 37.71 10.61
C VAL A 671 6.89 37.10 12.02
N ARG A 672 6.85 35.76 12.17
CA ARG A 672 7.08 35.09 13.48
C ARG A 672 8.39 35.55 14.13
N HIS A 673 9.46 35.52 13.34
CA HIS A 673 10.80 35.91 13.75
C HIS A 673 10.88 37.39 14.15
N ALA A 674 10.31 38.28 13.33
CA ALA A 674 10.26 39.71 13.58
C ALA A 674 9.48 40.07 14.86
N MET A 675 8.36 39.38 15.12
CA MET A 675 7.53 39.63 16.31
C MET A 675 8.16 39.12 17.60
N ASN A 676 8.88 37.99 17.55
CA ASN A 676 9.49 37.34 18.72
C ASN A 676 10.94 37.78 18.97
N GLY A 677 11.30 39.02 18.58
CA GLY A 677 12.61 39.60 18.87
C GLY A 677 13.80 38.86 18.26
N GLY A 678 13.57 38.11 17.18
CA GLY A 678 14.60 37.31 16.51
C GLY A 678 14.66 35.84 16.91
N VAL A 679 13.71 35.34 17.70
CA VAL A 679 13.70 33.94 18.18
C VAL A 679 12.56 33.14 17.54
N LEU A 680 12.85 31.90 17.17
CA LEU A 680 11.87 30.90 16.72
C LEU A 680 11.84 29.74 17.73
N ASP A 681 11.27 29.97 18.90
CA ASP A 681 11.16 28.97 19.98
C ASP A 681 9.72 28.46 20.18
N SER A 682 9.56 27.62 21.20
CA SER A 682 8.33 26.94 21.59
C SER A 682 7.43 27.77 22.51
N ARG A 683 7.64 29.09 22.62
CA ARG A 683 6.74 29.97 23.39
C ARG A 683 5.30 29.83 22.90
N THR A 684 4.36 29.93 23.83
CA THR A 684 2.93 30.02 23.52
C THR A 684 2.72 31.25 22.64
N PRO A 685 2.19 31.09 21.40
CA PRO A 685 2.01 32.21 20.49
C PRO A 685 1.06 33.23 21.10
N THR A 686 1.42 34.51 21.02
CA THR A 686 0.54 35.61 21.44
C THR A 686 -0.71 35.66 20.56
N LEU A 687 -1.79 36.30 21.04
CA LEU A 687 -2.94 36.56 20.20
C LEU A 687 -2.50 37.33 18.94
N GLY A 688 -1.62 38.32 19.08
CA GLY A 688 -1.12 39.11 17.95
C GLY A 688 -0.49 38.24 16.87
N GLU A 689 0.40 37.33 17.26
CA GLU A 689 1.08 36.39 16.35
C GLU A 689 0.07 35.43 15.68
N GLN A 690 -0.79 34.78 16.48
CA GLN A 690 -1.77 33.82 15.99
C GLN A 690 -2.82 34.45 15.05
N SER A 691 -3.07 35.75 15.20
CA SER A 691 -3.94 36.54 14.34
C SER A 691 -3.36 36.76 12.95
N ILE A 692 -2.05 36.99 12.86
CA ILE A 692 -1.37 37.06 11.57
C ILE A 692 -1.42 35.72 10.86
N TYR A 693 -1.15 34.58 11.54
CA TYR A 693 -1.30 33.26 10.92
C TYR A 693 -2.72 32.99 10.44
N THR A 694 -3.73 33.46 11.18
CA THR A 694 -5.12 33.34 10.77
C THR A 694 -5.39 34.13 9.49
N LEU A 695 -5.00 35.41 9.44
CA LEU A 695 -5.14 36.29 8.27
C LEU A 695 -4.40 35.75 7.04
N VAL A 696 -3.18 35.25 7.25
CA VAL A 696 -2.33 34.61 6.25
C VAL A 696 -3.00 33.33 5.72
N THR A 697 -3.48 32.44 6.59
CA THR A 697 -4.09 31.15 6.17
C THR A 697 -5.46 31.34 5.49
N ILE A 698 -6.32 32.24 5.99
CA ILE A 698 -7.59 32.54 5.33
C ILE A 698 -7.38 33.32 4.02
N GLY A 699 -6.36 34.20 3.98
CA GLY A 699 -5.89 34.87 2.76
C GLY A 699 -5.43 33.87 1.71
N PHE A 700 -4.65 32.85 2.10
CA PHE A 700 -4.24 31.75 1.20
C PHE A 700 -5.42 30.94 0.67
N SER A 701 -6.42 30.65 1.50
CA SER A 701 -7.69 30.06 1.05
C SER A 701 -8.36 30.94 -0.04
N GLY A 702 -8.40 32.26 0.18
CA GLY A 702 -8.87 33.24 -0.80
C GLY A 702 -8.03 33.27 -2.10
N VAL A 703 -6.70 33.26 -2.00
CA VAL A 703 -5.79 33.22 -3.16
C VAL A 703 -6.00 31.95 -3.98
N LEU A 704 -5.96 30.77 -3.35
CA LEU A 704 -6.26 29.50 -4.03
C LEU A 704 -7.65 29.51 -4.66
N MET A 705 -8.66 30.10 -3.99
CA MET A 705 -9.98 30.25 -4.58
C MET A 705 -9.98 31.18 -5.81
N THR A 706 -9.29 32.32 -5.79
CA THR A 706 -9.21 33.21 -6.96
C THR A 706 -8.40 32.61 -8.12
N LEU A 707 -7.43 31.75 -7.84
CA LEU A 707 -6.75 30.94 -8.86
C LEU A 707 -7.71 29.89 -9.47
N ASP A 708 -8.53 29.23 -8.64
CA ASP A 708 -9.60 28.32 -9.09
C ASP A 708 -10.67 29.03 -9.96
N LEU A 709 -10.92 30.32 -9.72
CA LEU A 709 -11.81 31.12 -10.59
C LEU A 709 -11.21 31.38 -11.98
N LYS A 710 -9.88 31.52 -12.08
CA LYS A 710 -9.17 31.76 -13.36
C LYS A 710 -8.83 30.47 -14.11
N SER A 711 -8.58 29.37 -13.40
CA SER A 711 -8.18 28.07 -13.95
C SER A 711 -8.74 26.94 -13.05
N PRO A 712 -10.00 26.51 -13.26
CA PRO A 712 -10.70 25.59 -12.36
C PRO A 712 -10.00 24.25 -12.16
N SER A 713 -9.51 23.99 -10.94
CA SER A 713 -8.62 22.87 -10.65
C SER A 713 -9.07 22.09 -9.41
N PRO A 714 -9.10 20.74 -9.45
CA PRO A 714 -9.34 19.95 -8.24
C PRO A 714 -8.38 20.29 -7.09
N VAL A 715 -7.12 20.63 -7.40
CA VAL A 715 -6.09 20.98 -6.41
C VAL A 715 -6.42 22.32 -5.75
N PHE A 716 -6.78 23.35 -6.51
CA PHE A 716 -7.16 24.65 -5.95
C PHE A 716 -8.51 24.58 -5.21
N ARG A 717 -9.48 23.82 -5.75
CA ARG A 717 -10.79 23.59 -5.12
C ARG A 717 -10.66 22.95 -3.75
N TRP A 718 -9.99 21.80 -3.65
CA TRP A 718 -9.81 21.12 -2.37
C TRP A 718 -8.80 21.84 -1.46
N GLY A 719 -7.73 22.42 -2.02
CA GLY A 719 -6.72 23.17 -1.27
C GLY A 719 -7.27 24.42 -0.58
N SER A 720 -8.09 25.23 -1.27
CA SER A 720 -8.77 26.38 -0.65
C SER A 720 -9.73 25.93 0.46
N MET A 721 -10.53 24.89 0.22
CA MET A 721 -11.42 24.38 1.26
C MET A 721 -10.67 23.85 2.48
N LEU A 722 -9.58 23.10 2.28
CA LEU A 722 -8.75 22.58 3.37
C LEU A 722 -8.07 23.71 4.16
N ALA A 723 -7.46 24.68 3.47
CA ALA A 723 -6.84 25.84 4.10
C ALA A 723 -7.85 26.66 4.91
N GLY A 724 -9.03 26.94 4.36
CA GLY A 724 -10.10 27.66 5.07
C GLY A 724 -10.67 26.88 6.26
N ALA A 725 -10.77 25.56 6.17
CA ALA A 725 -11.21 24.71 7.29
C ALA A 725 -10.17 24.67 8.42
N ILE A 726 -8.88 24.50 8.10
CA ILE A 726 -7.78 24.54 9.07
C ILE A 726 -7.71 25.93 9.73
N ALA A 727 -7.82 27.01 8.95
CA ALA A 727 -7.88 28.37 9.48
C ALA A 727 -9.08 28.53 10.44
N THR A 728 -10.26 27.98 10.08
CA THR A 728 -11.46 28.09 10.90
C THR A 728 -11.32 27.35 12.22
N LEU A 729 -10.78 26.13 12.18
CA LEU A 729 -10.51 25.33 13.39
C LEU A 729 -9.51 26.05 14.31
N ASN A 730 -8.41 26.56 13.75
CA ASN A 730 -7.41 27.31 14.50
C ASN A 730 -7.97 28.59 15.14
N VAL A 731 -8.70 29.43 14.38
CA VAL A 731 -9.24 30.69 14.92
C VAL A 731 -10.32 30.44 15.98
N LEU A 732 -11.22 29.47 15.76
CA LEU A 732 -12.29 29.19 16.72
C LEU A 732 -11.77 28.49 17.99
N SER A 733 -10.64 27.77 17.91
CA SER A 733 -10.02 27.15 19.09
C SER A 733 -9.15 28.15 19.86
N LEU A 734 -8.31 28.91 19.16
CA LEU A 734 -7.30 29.76 19.79
C LEU A 734 -7.81 31.16 20.13
N HIS A 735 -8.44 31.88 19.20
CA HIS A 735 -8.90 33.26 19.45
C HIS A 735 -10.10 33.34 20.38
N VAL A 736 -10.98 32.33 20.39
CA VAL A 736 -12.19 32.34 21.23
C VAL A 736 -11.85 31.92 22.66
N PHE A 737 -11.02 30.88 22.83
CA PHE A 737 -10.74 30.25 24.12
C PHE A 737 -9.30 30.51 24.60
N ALA A 738 -8.28 29.95 23.93
CA ALA A 738 -6.93 29.86 24.51
C ALA A 738 -6.19 31.21 24.64
N LEU A 739 -6.30 32.08 23.64
CA LEU A 739 -5.54 33.34 23.51
C LEU A 739 -6.42 34.58 23.67
N ASN A 740 -7.68 34.42 24.07
CA ASN A 740 -8.60 35.53 24.25
C ASN A 740 -8.13 36.42 25.43
N PRO A 741 -7.93 37.74 25.26
CA PRO A 741 -7.41 38.62 26.32
C PRO A 741 -8.29 38.69 27.58
N PHE A 742 -9.55 38.26 27.49
CA PHE A 742 -10.41 38.04 28.66
C PHE A 742 -9.92 36.88 29.54
N PHE A 743 -9.36 35.82 28.97
CA PHE A 743 -8.81 34.67 29.70
C PHE A 743 -7.29 34.75 29.89
N SER A 744 -6.54 35.16 28.85
CA SER A 744 -5.07 35.24 28.87
C SER A 744 -4.53 36.47 29.60
N GLY A 745 -5.35 37.53 29.73
CA GLY A 745 -4.93 38.83 30.25
C GLY A 745 -3.92 39.58 29.38
N GLU A 746 -3.73 39.18 28.12
CA GLU A 746 -2.83 39.84 27.18
C GLU A 746 -3.18 41.33 27.02
N ARG A 747 -2.15 42.19 27.07
CA ARG A 747 -2.30 43.64 26.96
C ARG A 747 -2.82 44.01 25.56
N THR A 748 -3.97 44.67 25.48
CA THR A 748 -4.58 45.01 24.18
C THR A 748 -3.91 46.17 23.43
N GLY A 749 -2.98 46.89 24.07
CA GLY A 749 -2.25 48.03 23.50
C GLY A 749 -2.92 49.38 23.79
N SER A 750 -2.18 50.47 23.61
CA SER A 750 -2.55 51.82 24.07
C SER A 750 -3.57 52.55 23.18
N TRP A 751 -3.50 52.38 21.86
CA TRP A 751 -4.36 53.09 20.93
C TRP A 751 -5.82 52.63 21.04
N PRO A 752 -6.82 53.54 21.11
CA PRO A 752 -8.22 53.15 21.33
C PRO A 752 -8.80 52.19 20.28
N PHE A 753 -8.52 52.42 18.99
CA PHE A 753 -9.05 51.62 17.88
C PHE A 753 -7.99 50.73 17.20
N LEU A 754 -6.74 51.20 17.10
CA LEU A 754 -5.63 50.42 16.52
C LEU A 754 -4.99 49.52 17.60
N ASN A 755 -5.77 48.54 18.06
CA ASN A 755 -5.43 47.68 19.19
C ASN A 755 -5.39 46.18 18.81
N LEU A 756 -5.01 45.33 19.76
CA LEU A 756 -4.94 43.88 19.59
C LEU A 756 -6.27 43.25 19.17
N LEU A 757 -7.41 43.81 19.58
CA LEU A 757 -8.74 43.31 19.20
C LEU A 757 -9.05 43.56 17.72
N LEU A 758 -8.54 44.66 17.15
CA LEU A 758 -8.67 44.96 15.72
C LEU A 758 -8.03 43.86 14.87
N ILE A 759 -6.78 43.51 15.15
CA ILE A 759 -6.05 42.47 14.42
C ILE A 759 -6.51 41.05 14.81
N GLY A 760 -6.93 40.83 16.06
CA GLY A 760 -7.37 39.53 16.55
C GLY A 760 -8.78 39.12 16.18
N TYR A 761 -9.70 40.08 16.05
CA TYR A 761 -11.11 39.75 15.84
C TYR A 761 -11.70 40.45 14.62
N LEU A 762 -11.54 41.77 14.45
CA LEU A 762 -12.19 42.48 13.34
C LEU A 762 -11.56 42.14 11.97
N LEU A 763 -10.24 42.20 11.82
CA LEU A 763 -9.58 41.89 10.55
C LEU A 763 -9.84 40.42 10.14
N PRO A 764 -9.72 39.41 11.03
CA PRO A 764 -10.17 38.06 10.76
C PRO A 764 -11.65 37.99 10.38
N ALA A 765 -12.56 38.65 11.11
CA ALA A 765 -13.99 38.66 10.80
C ALA A 765 -14.28 39.16 9.37
N LEU A 766 -13.64 40.26 8.96
CA LEU A 766 -13.74 40.81 7.61
C LEU A 766 -13.14 39.86 6.56
N ALA A 767 -12.00 39.23 6.83
CA ALA A 767 -11.38 38.26 5.93
C ALA A 767 -12.25 37.01 5.74
N TYR A 768 -12.82 36.46 6.82
CA TYR A 768 -13.79 35.37 6.77
C TYR A 768 -15.05 35.74 6.01
N GLY A 769 -15.60 36.94 6.26
CA GLY A 769 -16.76 37.48 5.53
C GLY A 769 -16.48 37.62 4.02
N LEU A 770 -15.31 38.12 3.65
CA LEU A 770 -14.89 38.25 2.25
C LEU A 770 -14.74 36.88 1.57
N VAL A 771 -14.04 35.93 2.18
CA VAL A 771 -13.87 34.58 1.59
C VAL A 771 -15.22 33.83 1.54
N ALA A 772 -16.10 33.99 2.54
CA ALA A 772 -17.46 33.46 2.49
C ALA A 772 -18.30 34.08 1.35
N TYR A 773 -18.21 35.39 1.15
CA TYR A 773 -18.88 36.09 0.05
C TYR A 773 -18.42 35.60 -1.32
N LEU A 774 -17.11 35.39 -1.50
CA LEU A 774 -16.55 34.79 -2.71
C LEU A 774 -17.02 33.33 -2.88
N ALA A 775 -17.04 32.55 -1.80
CA ALA A 775 -17.39 31.12 -1.81
C ALA A 775 -18.88 30.83 -2.14
N ARG A 776 -19.79 31.79 -1.91
CA ARG A 776 -21.26 31.59 -1.82
C ARG A 776 -21.94 30.87 -3.00
N THR A 777 -21.41 30.99 -4.23
CA THR A 777 -21.97 30.33 -5.43
C THR A 777 -21.09 29.19 -5.97
N ARG A 778 -19.94 28.91 -5.36
CA ARG A 778 -18.87 28.07 -5.95
C ARG A 778 -18.35 26.96 -5.03
N ARG A 779 -18.77 26.94 -3.77
CA ARG A 779 -18.37 25.95 -2.75
C ARG A 779 -19.62 25.34 -2.10
N PRO A 780 -19.52 24.13 -1.51
CA PRO A 780 -20.64 23.50 -0.83
C PRO A 780 -21.25 24.44 0.24
N PRO A 781 -22.58 24.56 0.34
CA PRO A 781 -23.24 25.38 1.36
C PRO A 781 -22.70 25.24 2.79
N PRO A 782 -22.38 24.04 3.33
CA PRO A 782 -21.82 23.93 4.68
C PRO A 782 -20.45 24.59 4.85
N TYR A 783 -19.59 24.59 3.82
CA TYR A 783 -18.30 25.29 3.88
C TYR A 783 -18.48 26.81 3.87
N VAL A 784 -19.41 27.33 3.07
CA VAL A 784 -19.74 28.76 3.05
C VAL A 784 -20.33 29.19 4.41
N ALA A 785 -21.23 28.38 4.96
CA ALA A 785 -21.83 28.62 6.27
C ALA A 785 -20.78 28.61 7.39
N MET A 786 -19.85 27.65 7.38
CA MET A 786 -18.72 27.58 8.32
C MET A 786 -17.91 28.88 8.33
N LEU A 787 -17.49 29.37 7.15
CA LEU A 787 -16.73 30.63 7.05
C LEU A 787 -17.55 31.85 7.50
N ALA A 788 -18.82 31.93 7.10
CA ALA A 788 -19.71 33.03 7.45
C ALA A 788 -20.00 33.08 8.96
N VAL A 789 -20.22 31.92 9.59
CA VAL A 789 -20.42 31.80 11.05
C VAL A 789 -19.14 32.16 11.79
N ALA A 790 -17.97 31.67 11.36
CA ALA A 790 -16.69 32.05 11.96
C ALA A 790 -16.46 33.57 11.91
N GLY A 791 -16.70 34.20 10.74
CA GLY A 791 -16.62 35.66 10.60
C GLY A 791 -17.61 36.41 11.50
N ALA A 792 -18.85 35.93 11.61
CA ALA A 792 -19.87 36.54 12.47
C ALA A 792 -19.53 36.43 13.96
N VAL A 793 -19.05 35.26 14.41
CA VAL A 793 -18.60 35.03 15.79
C VAL A 793 -17.42 35.95 16.13
N LEU A 794 -16.43 36.08 15.25
CA LEU A 794 -15.28 36.95 15.46
C LEU A 794 -15.69 38.44 15.48
N GLY A 795 -16.61 38.87 14.62
CA GLY A 795 -17.14 40.24 14.63
C GLY A 795 -17.94 40.56 15.90
N PHE A 796 -18.71 39.60 16.41
CA PHE A 796 -19.45 39.71 17.67
C PHE A 796 -18.52 39.74 18.89
N LEU A 797 -17.48 38.91 18.91
CA LEU A 797 -16.43 38.93 19.93
C LEU A 797 -15.64 40.24 19.90
N TRP A 798 -15.30 40.78 18.71
CA TRP A 798 -14.67 42.09 18.60
C TRP A 798 -15.49 43.19 19.27
N ALA A 799 -16.78 43.29 18.94
CA ALA A 799 -17.64 44.31 19.51
C ALA A 799 -17.78 44.15 21.04
N THR A 800 -17.96 42.92 21.52
CA THR A 800 -18.08 42.62 22.95
C THR A 800 -16.78 42.96 23.70
N LEU A 801 -15.62 42.48 23.24
CA LEU A 801 -14.34 42.77 23.87
C LEU A 801 -13.95 44.26 23.77
N SER A 802 -14.38 44.97 22.72
CA SER A 802 -14.21 46.42 22.60
C SER A 802 -15.02 47.20 23.63
N VAL A 803 -16.25 46.78 23.95
CA VAL A 803 -17.02 47.34 25.07
C VAL A 803 -16.25 47.14 26.38
N ARG A 804 -15.77 45.92 26.66
CA ARG A 804 -14.97 45.66 27.86
C ARG A 804 -13.75 46.57 27.94
N ARG A 805 -13.01 46.70 26.83
CA ARG A 805 -11.81 47.54 26.73
C ARG A 805 -12.09 49.03 26.96
N PHE A 806 -13.26 49.52 26.54
CA PHE A 806 -13.68 50.90 26.78
C PHE A 806 -13.83 51.21 28.27
N PHE A 807 -14.40 50.30 29.07
CA PHE A 807 -14.57 50.48 30.52
C PHE A 807 -13.33 50.06 31.34
N GLN A 808 -12.63 49.00 30.95
CA GLN A 808 -11.57 48.36 31.74
C GLN A 808 -10.13 48.78 31.36
N GLY A 809 -9.97 49.56 30.29
CA GLY A 809 -8.66 50.02 29.79
C GLY A 809 -7.88 48.94 29.01
N GLU A 810 -6.55 49.07 28.95
CA GLU A 810 -5.69 48.21 28.09
C GLU A 810 -5.72 46.72 28.46
N TYR A 811 -6.04 46.38 29.71
CA TYR A 811 -6.09 45.00 30.23
C TYR A 811 -7.53 44.61 30.55
N ILE A 812 -8.07 43.62 29.86
CA ILE A 812 -9.50 43.25 29.89
C ILE A 812 -9.78 41.87 30.53
N ALA A 813 -8.84 41.37 31.32
CA ALA A 813 -8.91 40.04 31.92
C ALA A 813 -10.14 39.84 32.84
N SER A 814 -10.60 38.60 32.96
CA SER A 814 -11.78 38.20 33.74
C SER A 814 -11.69 38.54 35.23
N TRP A 815 -10.49 38.46 35.82
CA TRP A 815 -10.23 38.74 37.23
C TRP A 815 -10.46 40.20 37.66
N LYS A 816 -10.69 41.13 36.71
CA LYS A 816 -11.15 42.50 37.02
C LYS A 816 -12.64 42.58 37.40
N GLY A 817 -13.40 41.48 37.32
CA GLY A 817 -14.85 41.50 37.52
C GLY A 817 -15.59 42.21 36.38
N PHE A 818 -16.78 42.72 36.65
CA PHE A 818 -17.63 43.47 35.71
C PHE A 818 -18.15 44.74 36.37
N MET A 819 -18.16 45.85 35.63
CA MET A 819 -18.83 47.08 36.07
C MET A 819 -20.31 47.05 35.67
N GLU A 820 -21.19 47.74 36.39
CA GLU A 820 -22.62 47.82 36.03
C GLU A 820 -22.81 48.50 34.66
N ALA A 821 -22.17 49.65 34.45
CA ALA A 821 -22.22 50.39 33.18
C ALA A 821 -21.67 49.57 32.00
N GLU A 822 -20.61 48.79 32.22
CA GLU A 822 -20.06 47.82 31.25
C GLU A 822 -21.11 46.74 30.92
N THR A 823 -21.79 46.23 31.94
CA THR A 823 -22.79 45.17 31.82
C THR A 823 -24.00 45.63 31.00
N TYR A 824 -24.54 46.82 31.27
CA TYR A 824 -25.60 47.42 30.45
C TYR A 824 -25.13 47.73 29.01
N ALA A 825 -23.88 48.20 28.83
CA ALA A 825 -23.33 48.51 27.51
C ALA A 825 -23.22 47.27 26.60
N TYR A 826 -23.01 46.06 27.14
CA TYR A 826 -23.10 44.83 26.34
C TYR A 826 -24.51 44.66 25.74
N SER A 827 -25.56 44.82 26.54
CA SER A 827 -26.95 44.66 26.09
C SER A 827 -27.31 45.65 24.99
N VAL A 828 -26.95 46.93 25.18
CA VAL A 828 -27.14 47.98 24.16
C VAL A 828 -26.36 47.64 22.88
N THR A 829 -25.10 47.22 23.00
CA THR A 829 -24.26 46.89 21.84
C THR A 829 -24.80 45.68 21.07
N TRP A 830 -25.21 44.62 21.76
CA TRP A 830 -25.79 43.42 21.14
C TRP A 830 -27.13 43.73 20.45
N LEU A 831 -27.97 44.56 21.07
CA LEU A 831 -29.22 45.03 20.46
C LEU A 831 -28.97 45.89 19.21
N LEU A 832 -28.01 46.83 19.25
CA LEU A 832 -27.63 47.65 18.10
C LEU A 832 -27.08 46.80 16.94
N ILE A 833 -26.24 45.80 17.22
CA ILE A 833 -25.78 44.83 16.20
C ILE A 833 -26.98 44.04 15.66
N GLY A 834 -27.88 43.56 16.53
CA GLY A 834 -29.10 42.85 16.13
C GLY A 834 -29.99 43.67 15.18
N VAL A 835 -30.25 44.93 15.50
CA VAL A 835 -31.00 45.87 14.67
C VAL A 835 -30.26 46.18 13.37
N GLY A 836 -28.94 46.41 13.42
CA GLY A 836 -28.12 46.62 12.23
C GLY A 836 -28.16 45.43 11.25
N LEU A 837 -28.07 44.20 11.76
CA LEU A 837 -28.25 42.98 10.98
C LEU A 837 -29.68 42.84 10.44
N LEU A 838 -30.72 43.32 11.15
CA LEU A 838 -32.09 43.32 10.66
C LEU A 838 -32.26 44.27 9.47
N VAL A 839 -31.80 45.51 9.61
CA VAL A 839 -31.87 46.54 8.56
C VAL A 839 -31.08 46.09 7.33
N LEU A 840 -29.85 45.60 7.52
CA LEU A 840 -29.02 45.10 6.42
C LEU A 840 -29.63 43.84 5.79
N GLY A 841 -30.18 42.91 6.59
CA GLY A 841 -30.86 41.71 6.11
C GLY A 841 -32.16 41.99 5.37
N SER A 842 -32.85 43.09 5.71
CA SER A 842 -34.03 43.57 4.98
C SER A 842 -33.62 44.25 3.67
N ARG A 843 -32.64 45.16 3.68
CA ARG A 843 -32.14 45.85 2.47
C ARG A 843 -31.54 44.88 1.44
N LEU A 844 -30.83 43.84 1.89
CA LEU A 844 -30.20 42.83 1.03
C LEU A 844 -31.12 41.62 0.74
N ASN A 845 -32.36 41.61 1.23
CA ASN A 845 -33.29 40.47 1.19
C ASN A 845 -32.75 39.14 1.79
N ALA A 846 -31.62 39.16 2.50
CA ALA A 846 -30.92 37.99 3.00
C ALA A 846 -31.66 37.33 4.18
N LYS A 847 -32.26 36.15 3.97
CA LYS A 847 -32.95 35.39 5.03
C LYS A 847 -32.02 35.02 6.19
N SER A 848 -30.79 34.60 5.89
CA SER A 848 -29.78 34.23 6.91
C SER A 848 -29.45 35.38 7.85
N LEU A 849 -29.32 36.60 7.32
CA LEU A 849 -28.95 37.78 8.10
C LEU A 849 -30.10 38.25 9.01
N ARG A 850 -31.35 38.17 8.51
CA ARG A 850 -32.56 38.39 9.33
C ARG A 850 -32.73 37.34 10.44
N LEU A 851 -32.36 36.08 10.17
CA LEU A 851 -32.39 35.02 11.19
C LEU A 851 -31.32 35.22 12.26
N ALA A 852 -30.08 35.54 11.86
CA ALA A 852 -28.99 35.85 12.80
C ALA A 852 -29.31 37.07 13.67
N SER A 853 -29.91 38.11 13.07
CA SER A 853 -30.48 39.25 13.79
C SER A 853 -31.50 38.83 14.84
N ALA A 854 -32.53 38.04 14.48
CA ALA A 854 -33.57 37.61 15.41
C ALA A 854 -33.00 36.78 16.58
N VAL A 855 -32.03 35.90 16.33
CA VAL A 855 -31.32 35.15 17.38
C VAL A 855 -30.52 36.08 18.30
N LEU A 856 -29.78 37.05 17.74
CA LEU A 856 -28.98 37.98 18.55
C LEU A 856 -29.85 38.93 19.38
N VAL A 857 -30.95 39.43 18.82
CA VAL A 857 -31.92 40.25 19.56
C VAL A 857 -32.56 39.42 20.69
N LEU A 858 -32.94 38.16 20.44
CA LEU A 858 -33.43 37.26 21.49
C LEU A 858 -32.38 37.05 22.59
N VAL A 859 -31.11 36.82 22.25
CA VAL A 859 -30.03 36.66 23.23
C VAL A 859 -29.82 37.95 24.05
N ALA A 860 -29.83 39.12 23.41
CA ALA A 860 -29.72 40.40 24.10
C ALA A 860 -30.90 40.63 25.06
N VAL A 861 -32.13 40.38 24.61
CA VAL A 861 -33.35 40.46 25.42
C VAL A 861 -33.29 39.51 26.61
N VAL A 862 -33.01 38.22 26.38
CA VAL A 862 -32.90 37.21 27.45
C VAL A 862 -31.80 37.59 28.45
N LYS A 863 -30.66 38.12 27.98
CA LYS A 863 -29.59 38.60 28.84
C LYS A 863 -30.03 39.79 29.70
N VAL A 864 -30.77 40.75 29.14
CA VAL A 864 -31.34 41.88 29.92
C VAL A 864 -32.27 41.36 31.02
N PHE A 865 -33.18 40.42 30.70
CA PHE A 865 -34.14 39.89 31.67
C PHE A 865 -33.56 38.88 32.68
N LEU A 866 -32.44 38.21 32.40
CA LEU A 866 -31.82 37.26 33.32
C LEU A 866 -30.66 37.85 34.14
N ILE A 867 -29.89 38.79 33.57
CA ILE A 867 -28.66 39.31 34.18
C ILE A 867 -28.84 40.78 34.58
N ASP A 868 -29.32 41.65 33.70
CA ASP A 868 -29.42 43.09 34.02
C ASP A 868 -30.56 43.35 35.03
N MET A 869 -31.59 42.51 35.00
CA MET A 869 -32.72 42.51 35.92
C MET A 869 -32.42 41.84 37.27
N SER A 870 -31.32 41.08 37.44
CA SER A 870 -31.04 40.45 38.73
C SER A 870 -30.71 41.48 39.82
N ASN A 871 -30.24 42.67 39.44
CA ASN A 871 -29.99 43.80 40.35
C ASN A 871 -31.27 44.61 40.71
N LEU A 872 -32.45 44.22 40.20
CA LEU A 872 -33.72 44.86 40.57
C LEU A 872 -34.42 44.10 41.71
N GLU A 873 -34.72 44.81 42.79
CA GLU A 873 -35.48 44.32 43.94
C GLU A 873 -36.98 44.66 43.86
N GLY A 874 -37.80 43.93 44.63
CA GLY A 874 -39.23 44.21 44.81
C GLY A 874 -40.10 44.00 43.57
N ILE A 875 -41.13 44.86 43.44
CA ILE A 875 -42.22 44.75 42.43
C ILE A 875 -41.69 44.77 40.99
N LEU A 876 -40.59 45.48 40.72
CA LEU A 876 -39.97 45.53 39.40
C LEU A 876 -39.56 44.13 38.92
N ARG A 877 -39.02 43.28 39.81
CA ARG A 877 -38.65 41.89 39.47
C ARG A 877 -39.88 41.06 39.07
N ALA A 878 -41.04 41.26 39.68
CA ALA A 878 -42.27 40.56 39.28
C ALA A 878 -42.79 41.04 37.91
N LEU A 879 -42.79 42.36 37.68
CA LEU A 879 -43.29 42.94 36.42
C LEU A 879 -42.46 42.55 35.20
N SER A 880 -41.12 42.55 35.27
CA SER A 880 -40.31 42.13 34.12
C SER A 880 -40.23 40.61 33.92
N PHE A 881 -40.63 39.76 34.88
CA PHE A 881 -40.91 38.34 34.59
C PHE A 881 -42.17 38.18 33.73
N ILE A 882 -43.23 38.95 34.02
CA ILE A 882 -44.43 39.01 33.17
C ILE A 882 -44.06 39.57 31.78
N GLY A 883 -43.22 40.60 31.74
CA GLY A 883 -42.65 41.16 30.50
C GLY A 883 -41.88 40.13 29.67
N LEU A 884 -40.99 39.34 30.29
CA LEU A 884 -40.26 38.26 29.64
C LEU A 884 -41.22 37.21 29.06
N GLY A 885 -42.25 36.80 29.83
CA GLY A 885 -43.29 35.91 29.34
C GLY A 885 -44.01 36.45 28.10
N GLY A 886 -44.42 37.71 28.13
CA GLY A 886 -45.04 38.40 26.99
C GLY A 886 -44.14 38.47 25.76
N VAL A 887 -42.85 38.76 25.93
CA VAL A 887 -41.88 38.81 24.83
C VAL A 887 -41.61 37.41 24.24
N LEU A 888 -41.51 36.38 25.06
CA LEU A 888 -41.37 34.99 24.59
C LEU A 888 -42.60 34.54 23.78
N ILE A 889 -43.82 34.88 24.23
CA ILE A 889 -45.07 34.62 23.49
C ILE A 889 -45.07 35.38 22.15
N GLY A 890 -44.74 36.67 22.16
CA GLY A 890 -44.66 37.50 20.96
C GLY A 890 -43.66 36.97 19.92
N ILE A 891 -42.50 36.48 20.37
CA ILE A 891 -41.49 35.87 19.51
C ILE A 891 -41.96 34.52 18.96
N GLY A 892 -42.63 33.68 19.77
CA GLY A 892 -43.25 32.44 19.29
C GLY A 892 -44.24 32.67 18.15
N LEU A 893 -45.12 33.67 18.31
CA LEU A 893 -46.09 34.09 17.28
C LEU A 893 -45.39 34.64 16.02
N PHE A 894 -44.33 35.45 16.17
CA PHE A 894 -43.54 35.96 15.04
C PHE A 894 -42.85 34.83 14.26
N TYR A 895 -42.31 33.83 14.95
CA TYR A 895 -41.64 32.68 14.34
C TYR A 895 -42.63 31.78 13.57
N GLN A 896 -43.81 31.52 14.15
CA GLN A 896 -44.91 30.85 13.44
C GLN A 896 -45.30 31.58 12.16
N ARG A 897 -45.46 32.92 12.22
CA ARG A 897 -45.83 33.74 11.04
C ARG A 897 -44.81 33.65 9.89
N ILE A 898 -43.52 33.49 10.18
CA ILE A 898 -42.45 33.33 9.18
C ILE A 898 -42.40 31.91 8.60
N LEU A 899 -42.75 30.89 9.38
CA LEU A 899 -42.76 29.49 8.93
C LEU A 899 -44.02 29.12 8.14
N VAL A 900 -45.20 29.55 8.60
CA VAL A 900 -46.50 29.27 7.97
C VAL A 900 -46.57 29.81 6.54
N ASN A 901 -45.91 30.94 6.27
CA ASN A 901 -45.86 31.56 4.94
C ASN A 901 -45.05 30.78 3.88
N LYS A 902 -44.70 29.51 4.16
CA LYS A 902 -44.03 28.58 3.24
C LYS A 902 -44.81 27.28 2.95
N GLY A 903 -45.94 27.04 3.62
CA GLY A 903 -46.74 25.81 3.42
C GLY A 903 -47.77 25.88 2.28
N GLY A 904 -48.24 27.09 1.91
CA GLY A 904 -49.43 27.28 1.07
C GLY A 904 -49.20 27.38 -0.44
N LYS A 905 -48.13 26.82 -1.03
CA LYS A 905 -47.83 27.02 -2.47
C LYS A 905 -47.30 25.82 -3.27
N THR A 906 -47.40 24.59 -2.75
CA THR A 906 -47.02 23.35 -3.47
C THR A 906 -47.99 22.19 -3.20
N ALA A 907 -49.29 22.47 -3.20
CA ALA A 907 -50.35 21.47 -3.05
C ALA A 907 -51.61 21.90 -3.82
N ASN A 908 -51.52 21.93 -5.15
CA ASN A 908 -52.63 21.92 -6.12
C ASN A 908 -52.05 21.91 -7.54
N ALA A 909 -51.52 20.75 -7.95
CA ALA A 909 -51.05 20.48 -9.31
C ALA A 909 -51.00 18.97 -9.57
N ASP A 910 -52.11 18.27 -9.29
CA ASP A 910 -52.36 16.91 -9.80
C ASP A 910 -53.84 16.55 -9.57
N SER A 911 -54.69 16.72 -10.59
CA SER A 911 -55.99 16.02 -10.75
C SER A 911 -56.79 16.53 -11.96
N ARG A 912 -56.46 16.02 -13.15
CA ARG A 912 -57.34 15.21 -14.04
C ARG A 912 -56.92 15.26 -15.52
N PRO A 913 -57.05 14.15 -16.26
CA PRO A 913 -56.96 14.13 -17.72
C PRO A 913 -58.32 14.39 -18.37
N ASP A 914 -58.34 14.81 -19.64
CA ASP A 914 -59.40 14.52 -20.64
C ASP A 914 -58.91 14.85 -22.08
N PRO A 915 -59.62 14.49 -23.17
CA PRO A 915 -58.96 13.82 -24.31
C PRO A 915 -59.10 14.51 -25.68
N LYS A 916 -58.36 13.94 -26.66
CA LYS A 916 -58.58 13.80 -28.12
C LYS A 916 -59.25 14.90 -29.00
N GLU A 917 -58.78 14.90 -30.25
CA GLU A 917 -59.39 15.48 -31.48
C GLU A 917 -59.41 17.04 -31.50
N ASP A 918 -59.15 17.77 -32.59
CA ASP A 918 -59.01 17.40 -34.02
C ASP A 918 -57.96 18.25 -34.79
N THR A 919 -57.56 17.77 -35.97
CA THR A 919 -56.85 18.48 -37.07
C THR A 919 -57.68 19.62 -37.69
N PRO A 920 -57.13 20.55 -38.52
CA PRO A 920 -55.87 20.48 -39.29
C PRO A 920 -54.80 21.56 -39.00
#